data_AF-A0AAE0L3Q7-F1
#
_entry.id   AF-A0AAE0L3Q7-F1
#
_cell.length_a   1.000
_cell.length_b   1.000
_cell.length_c   1.000
_cell.angle_alpha   90.00
_cell.angle_beta   90.00
_cell.angle_gamma   90.00
#
_symmetry.space_group_name_H-M   'P 1'
#
loop_
_entity.id
_entity.type
_entity.pdbx_description
1 polymer ?
#
loop_
_entity_poly.entity_id
_entity_poly.type
_entity_poly.pdbx_seq_one_letter_code
_entity_poly.pdbx_strand_id
1 'polypeptide(L)'
;MMFTLWQSVVLLSASLLLYVALASPAIPDFPHSLSRKTRHLVSGTSGTLFFSMYMEGSSWNKAVQLYNPGCEPLSLENYTLAKSQNGGSPTFLSFDDDTVLAGREYTICHSELDLGVCNVSTSFLSFTGDDALGLYLANSLIDAIGVLEEDPGQAWSVGGIADATKDHTLVRRVEIAQGNIVWATSAGNTSDDSEWEVYPVDAMDFLCDAVEAGAELTDAVGDSHVTTIKVPASLFPEMLLASELASELASELASELASELASELLAALRSVINSSLPAVHRSLLIEGIFDAGNSDLPIIDGQWMTTMIRIDGFGEVTLERVALINGLGSTGAAVSIGEGAVLVLRDCLLSGHYATEGAVLQAEHGGAQIAILASVVTNNTAANRGVLSAALLSVEGGGTQVDLSHSRIIGIEAETVMCITGYNSIRVNGSVMQNHSSWGEYGSMMAFGEGDASHVNLTVVESLLEGGWSRESGGAISLDRIEAGMVTIVGSVLSNNYAEVKGGALAVDDADDLCISIDGCVFVGNEAGESGGALFVKNSVNSVISITNSAFDLNAAGSQGGALVVDGTLKGLSGAIELANTSFTRCSATEGGAILVDYAKGLRIADGCTMSGNEALVGGALSVNGLGYLLIQQSSLSWNQARDLGEPEGTFKKGGAIYSKGDVTILDCVFEGNTADGPLSQKVYGGAVSIDDGRLNVTRSTFRGSTASYRQDDKYDGVYGSALYCNGAEVLLVNCTVTGGRVNTTYTKVSELLGGAMYAKSSNLTVIGCSFTDNQLGALVAYESMVTAHDSVFASNWMPSITDLDGGAVWSITGSLEITQCRFHANWAERGNGGAVACGTGCSAVLQGNVFALNSAAVEGGAVALYAGLGGHRHELSGCNFTANWAEGGHGGAVAAGGPQQVYIAHSLLDSNVAGGMGGGVHIHNCTHIALNATTVSENRAGGNGGGLSVGHMASGGFTLSGSNISGNVADGDGGGLYVAYVADGIELDEASHVTGNAVEAGSGGGVHLEHTQLTAYGCSVIGWNAALQGGGVYAWYSSVALLGGCEIASNRVLKTGGGALLDEGSEMLVSERSLLTWNEAGEGGGAVSLMPHTSLHVDHGGRISSNQVSSWKGMMRASRAAQIGGDLWHASMCPAVRPSPSLAAGLLLATSSAVERSCDPR
;
A
#
# COMPACT_ATOMS: atom_id res chain seq x y z
N MET A 1 -42.36 -52.33 -59.96
CA MET A 1 -41.27 -51.53 -59.36
C MET A 1 -41.11 -51.74 -57.85
N MET A 2 -42.17 -51.95 -57.05
CA MET A 2 -42.00 -52.33 -55.63
C MET A 2 -41.49 -53.77 -55.39
N PHE A 3 -41.63 -54.69 -56.36
CA PHE A 3 -41.18 -56.08 -56.20
C PHE A 3 -39.68 -56.30 -56.50
N THR A 4 -39.00 -55.31 -57.08
CA THR A 4 -37.56 -55.39 -57.43
C THR A 4 -36.64 -54.72 -56.41
N LEU A 5 -37.16 -53.83 -55.55
CA LEU A 5 -36.41 -53.31 -54.40
C LEU A 5 -36.37 -54.31 -53.22
N TRP A 6 -37.41 -55.11 -53.04
CA TRP A 6 -37.48 -56.11 -51.97
C TRP A 6 -36.52 -57.30 -52.18
N GLN A 7 -36.20 -57.64 -53.44
CA GLN A 7 -35.25 -58.71 -53.77
C GLN A 7 -33.76 -58.33 -53.57
N SER A 8 -33.43 -57.04 -53.48
CA SER A 8 -32.03 -56.60 -53.30
C SER A 8 -31.61 -56.55 -51.82
N VAL A 9 -32.58 -56.42 -50.90
CA VAL A 9 -32.35 -56.34 -49.44
C VAL A 9 -32.25 -57.74 -48.80
N VAL A 10 -32.90 -58.76 -49.38
CA VAL A 10 -32.91 -60.14 -48.84
C VAL A 10 -31.70 -60.97 -49.28
N LEU A 11 -30.93 -60.54 -50.29
CA LEU A 11 -29.75 -61.26 -50.78
C LEU A 11 -28.42 -60.88 -50.09
N LEU A 12 -28.38 -59.81 -49.30
CA LEU A 12 -27.19 -59.46 -48.48
C LEU A 12 -27.20 -60.10 -47.08
N SER A 13 -28.36 -60.55 -46.57
CA SER A 13 -28.51 -61.08 -45.21
C SER A 13 -28.19 -62.58 -45.06
N ALA A 14 -27.95 -63.30 -46.16
CA ALA A 14 -27.78 -64.76 -46.16
C ALA A 14 -26.34 -65.28 -46.29
N SER A 15 -25.31 -64.42 -46.29
CA SER A 15 -23.90 -64.86 -46.46
C SER A 15 -23.00 -64.65 -45.24
N LEU A 16 -23.52 -64.18 -44.10
CA LEU A 16 -22.71 -63.84 -42.92
C LEU A 16 -23.09 -64.61 -41.64
N LEU A 17 -23.74 -65.78 -41.78
CA LEU A 17 -24.30 -66.55 -40.66
C LEU A 17 -23.59 -67.89 -40.38
N LEU A 18 -22.36 -68.10 -40.88
CA LEU A 18 -21.65 -69.38 -40.74
C LEU A 18 -20.21 -69.28 -40.22
N TYR A 19 -19.83 -68.29 -39.39
CA TYR A 19 -18.46 -68.26 -38.85
C TYR A 19 -18.24 -67.78 -37.42
N VAL A 20 -19.28 -67.64 -36.58
CA VAL A 20 -19.08 -67.32 -35.16
C VAL A 20 -19.80 -68.34 -34.29
N ALA A 21 -19.31 -69.57 -34.34
CA ALA A 21 -19.46 -70.54 -33.27
C ALA A 21 -18.05 -71.04 -32.93
N LEU A 22 -17.72 -71.02 -31.64
CA LEU A 22 -16.49 -71.54 -31.00
C LEU A 22 -15.36 -70.51 -30.80
N ALA A 23 -15.38 -69.82 -29.67
CA ALA A 23 -14.26 -69.77 -28.71
C ALA A 23 -14.62 -68.84 -27.53
N SER A 24 -14.88 -69.42 -26.35
CA SER A 24 -14.65 -68.75 -25.06
C SER A 24 -13.24 -69.13 -24.57
N PRO A 25 -12.60 -68.27 -23.76
CA PRO A 25 -12.64 -68.53 -22.32
C PRO A 25 -12.84 -67.28 -21.46
N ALA A 26 -13.34 -67.52 -20.25
CA ALA A 26 -13.57 -66.52 -19.20
C ALA A 26 -12.25 -66.10 -18.51
N ILE A 27 -12.16 -64.83 -18.09
CA ILE A 27 -11.18 -64.26 -17.15
C ILE A 27 -11.94 -63.25 -16.26
N PRO A 28 -11.64 -63.15 -14.94
CA PRO A 28 -12.64 -62.82 -13.90
C PRO A 28 -12.79 -61.33 -13.57
N ASP A 29 -13.90 -61.03 -12.90
CA ASP A 29 -14.30 -59.75 -12.31
C ASP A 29 -13.18 -59.06 -11.52
N PHE A 30 -13.01 -57.75 -11.73
CA PHE A 30 -12.34 -56.86 -10.77
C PHE A 30 -13.39 -56.11 -9.92
N PRO A 31 -13.23 -56.07 -8.59
CA PRO A 31 -14.26 -55.58 -7.68
C PRO A 31 -14.23 -54.05 -7.50
N HIS A 32 -15.43 -53.48 -7.48
CA HIS A 32 -15.96 -52.43 -6.59
C HIS A 32 -15.00 -51.46 -5.87
N SER A 33 -15.16 -50.18 -6.22
CA SER A 33 -15.32 -49.00 -5.34
C SER A 33 -14.46 -48.90 -4.07
N LEU A 34 -13.46 -48.03 -4.11
CA LEU A 34 -13.00 -47.25 -2.96
C LEU A 34 -13.08 -45.76 -3.32
N SER A 35 -13.77 -44.98 -2.50
CA SER A 35 -13.85 -43.52 -2.63
C SER A 35 -12.46 -42.92 -2.45
N ARG A 36 -11.94 -42.29 -3.51
CA ARG A 36 -10.67 -41.56 -3.55
C ARG A 36 -10.76 -40.38 -2.58
N LYS A 37 -9.90 -40.32 -1.56
CA LYS A 37 -9.73 -39.10 -0.74
C LYS A 37 -8.68 -38.22 -1.42
N THR A 38 -9.10 -37.15 -2.08
CA THR A 38 -8.19 -36.10 -2.58
C THR A 38 -7.61 -35.30 -1.42
N ARG A 39 -6.31 -34.95 -1.49
CA ARG A 39 -5.68 -34.01 -0.54
C ARG A 39 -6.35 -32.64 -0.69
N HIS A 40 -6.74 -32.06 0.43
CA HIS A 40 -7.25 -30.69 0.50
C HIS A 40 -6.05 -29.74 0.38
N LEU A 41 -6.18 -28.68 -0.43
CA LEU A 41 -5.24 -27.55 -0.38
C LEU A 41 -5.37 -26.93 1.02
N VAL A 42 -4.25 -26.67 1.71
CA VAL A 42 -4.26 -26.04 3.04
C VAL A 42 -3.51 -24.71 2.94
N SER A 43 -4.20 -23.63 3.31
CA SER A 43 -3.75 -22.25 3.09
C SER A 43 -2.46 -21.86 3.82
N GLY A 44 -1.69 -20.95 3.21
CA GLY A 44 -1.15 -19.83 3.97
C GLY A 44 0.33 -19.48 3.86
N THR A 45 1.13 -20.13 3.00
CA THR A 45 2.49 -19.66 2.69
C THR A 45 2.81 -19.93 1.22
N SER A 46 3.78 -19.21 0.64
CA SER A 46 4.54 -19.67 -0.53
C SER A 46 5.15 -21.04 -0.18
N GLY A 47 4.36 -22.10 -0.33
CA GLY A 47 4.71 -23.44 0.13
C GLY A 47 5.84 -24.00 -0.72
N THR A 48 6.87 -24.54 -0.09
CA THR A 48 7.93 -25.31 -0.77
C THR A 48 7.48 -26.76 -0.92
N LEU A 49 8.03 -27.50 -1.89
CA LEU A 49 7.81 -28.94 -2.00
C LEU A 49 8.08 -29.69 -0.69
N PHE A 50 7.35 -30.78 -0.46
CA PHE A 50 7.59 -31.71 0.66
C PHE A 50 7.25 -33.15 0.28
N PHE A 51 7.66 -34.13 1.08
CA PHE A 51 7.37 -35.55 0.84
C PHE A 51 5.92 -35.89 1.15
N SER A 52 5.15 -36.24 0.11
CA SER A 52 3.79 -36.75 0.25
C SER A 52 3.73 -38.27 0.41
N MET A 53 4.75 -38.99 -0.09
CA MET A 53 4.79 -40.44 -0.02
C MET A 53 6.23 -40.98 -0.03
N TYR A 54 6.42 -42.10 0.65
CA TYR A 54 7.63 -42.91 0.62
C TYR A 54 7.24 -44.39 0.53
N MET A 55 7.82 -45.12 -0.40
CA MET A 55 7.56 -46.54 -0.60
C MET A 55 8.87 -47.32 -0.56
N GLU A 56 8.97 -48.24 0.40
CA GLU A 56 9.96 -49.33 0.41
C GLU A 56 9.18 -50.64 0.30
N GLY A 57 8.97 -51.08 -0.94
CA GLY A 57 8.20 -52.26 -1.29
C GLY A 57 9.07 -53.47 -1.61
N SER A 58 8.45 -54.53 -2.13
CA SER A 58 9.16 -55.75 -2.46
C SER A 58 10.16 -55.54 -3.60
N SER A 59 11.36 -56.12 -3.46
CA SER A 59 12.46 -56.03 -4.44
C SER A 59 12.88 -54.57 -4.76
N TRP A 60 12.45 -54.04 -5.90
CA TRP A 60 12.81 -52.70 -6.39
C TRP A 60 11.59 -51.78 -6.50
N ASN A 61 10.47 -52.15 -5.86
CA ASN A 61 9.29 -51.31 -5.74
C ASN A 61 9.58 -50.17 -4.76
N LYS A 62 10.35 -49.19 -5.21
CA LYS A 62 10.80 -48.07 -4.40
C LYS A 62 10.46 -46.77 -5.09
N ALA A 63 9.77 -45.89 -4.38
CA ALA A 63 9.33 -44.62 -4.90
C ALA A 63 9.27 -43.57 -3.78
N VAL A 64 9.44 -42.31 -4.17
CA VAL A 64 9.25 -41.15 -3.31
C VAL A 64 8.44 -40.14 -4.09
N GLN A 65 7.47 -39.52 -3.45
CA GLN A 65 6.61 -38.53 -4.08
C GLN A 65 6.78 -37.18 -3.38
N LEU A 66 7.04 -36.15 -4.17
CA LEU A 66 7.06 -34.75 -3.73
C LEU A 66 5.71 -34.12 -4.05
N TYR A 67 5.19 -33.24 -3.20
CA TYR A 67 3.95 -32.51 -3.45
C TYR A 67 4.18 -31.01 -3.41
N ASN A 68 3.57 -30.29 -4.36
CA ASN A 68 3.51 -28.84 -4.38
C ASN A 68 2.20 -28.36 -3.72
N PRO A 69 2.23 -27.89 -2.46
CA PRO A 69 1.05 -27.34 -1.79
C PRO A 69 0.70 -25.92 -2.24
N GLY A 70 1.54 -25.29 -3.05
CA GLY A 70 1.38 -23.92 -3.49
C GLY A 70 0.36 -23.76 -4.62
N CYS A 71 0.11 -22.50 -4.94
CA CYS A 71 -0.82 -22.06 -5.99
C CYS A 71 -0.15 -21.78 -7.35
N GLU A 72 1.17 -21.89 -7.38
CA GLU A 72 1.99 -21.65 -8.57
C GLU A 72 2.84 -22.89 -8.89
N PRO A 73 3.18 -23.11 -10.16
CA PRO A 73 4.18 -24.11 -10.53
C PRO A 73 5.53 -23.82 -9.85
N LEU A 74 6.17 -24.86 -9.30
CA LEU A 74 7.50 -24.77 -8.70
C LEU A 74 8.54 -25.42 -9.59
N SER A 75 9.55 -24.64 -9.99
CA SER A 75 10.74 -25.19 -10.67
C SER A 75 11.59 -26.01 -9.69
N LEU A 76 12.08 -27.15 -10.17
CA LEU A 76 12.97 -28.05 -9.43
C LEU A 76 14.46 -27.65 -9.50
N GLU A 77 14.84 -26.61 -10.24
CA GLU A 77 16.25 -26.21 -10.47
C GLU A 77 17.05 -26.04 -9.16
N ASN A 78 16.41 -25.48 -8.11
CA ASN A 78 17.04 -25.24 -6.81
C ASN A 78 16.75 -26.32 -5.76
N TYR A 79 16.05 -27.39 -6.15
CA TYR A 79 15.74 -28.50 -5.27
C TYR A 79 16.76 -29.64 -5.44
N THR A 80 17.08 -30.30 -4.33
CA THR A 80 17.89 -31.53 -4.36
C THR A 80 17.37 -32.54 -3.36
N LEU A 81 17.35 -33.82 -3.75
CA LEU A 81 17.06 -34.94 -2.87
C LEU A 81 18.34 -35.53 -2.29
N ALA A 82 18.52 -35.44 -0.98
CA ALA A 82 19.60 -36.06 -0.25
C ALA A 82 19.22 -37.48 0.19
N LYS A 83 20.18 -38.40 0.13
CA LYS A 83 20.09 -39.74 0.73
C LYS A 83 21.33 -40.03 1.57
N SER A 84 21.14 -40.34 2.84
CA SER A 84 22.16 -40.84 3.77
C SER A 84 22.06 -42.35 3.85
N GLN A 85 23.01 -43.04 3.21
CA GLN A 85 22.98 -44.49 3.16
C GLN A 85 23.48 -45.10 4.48
N ASN A 86 22.62 -45.83 5.20
CA ASN A 86 22.89 -46.45 6.50
C ASN A 86 23.66 -45.53 7.48
N GLY A 87 23.16 -44.32 7.71
CA GLY A 87 23.82 -43.31 8.56
C GLY A 87 25.10 -42.69 7.99
N GLY A 88 25.45 -42.95 6.73
CA GLY A 88 26.56 -42.31 6.04
C GLY A 88 26.27 -40.84 5.67
N SER A 89 27.32 -40.13 5.23
CA SER A 89 27.20 -38.77 4.72
C SER A 89 26.22 -38.69 3.54
N PRO A 90 25.41 -37.63 3.43
CA PRO A 90 24.38 -37.51 2.41
C PRO A 90 25.00 -37.40 1.01
N THR A 91 24.41 -38.15 0.08
CA THR A 91 24.61 -38.00 -1.37
C THR A 91 23.39 -37.31 -1.97
N PHE A 92 23.57 -36.57 -3.06
CA PHE A 92 22.52 -35.70 -3.61
C PHE A 92 22.14 -36.12 -5.02
N LEU A 93 20.84 -36.11 -5.29
CA LEU A 93 20.24 -36.12 -6.61
C LEU A 93 19.73 -34.70 -6.89
N SER A 94 20.28 -34.09 -7.94
CA SER A 94 19.70 -32.89 -8.54
C SER A 94 18.60 -33.29 -9.51
N PHE A 95 17.59 -32.45 -9.63
CA PHE A 95 16.57 -32.58 -10.65
C PHE A 95 17.03 -31.87 -11.93
N ASP A 96 16.49 -32.29 -13.07
CA ASP A 96 16.56 -31.50 -14.30
C ASP A 96 15.66 -30.24 -14.15
N ASP A 97 15.66 -29.33 -15.14
CA ASP A 97 14.80 -28.12 -15.17
C ASP A 97 13.31 -28.47 -15.35
N ASP A 98 12.80 -29.34 -14.49
CA ASP A 98 11.42 -29.76 -14.41
C ASP A 98 10.62 -28.82 -13.51
N THR A 99 9.31 -28.85 -13.69
CA THR A 99 8.37 -28.02 -12.93
C THR A 99 7.27 -28.89 -12.35
N VAL A 100 6.99 -28.71 -11.06
CA VAL A 100 5.86 -29.34 -10.38
C VAL A 100 4.71 -28.34 -10.31
N LEU A 101 3.62 -28.61 -11.01
CA LEU A 101 2.44 -27.73 -11.00
C LEU A 101 1.83 -27.64 -9.60
N ALA A 102 1.12 -26.54 -9.34
CA ALA A 102 0.35 -26.33 -8.12
C ALA A 102 -0.61 -27.50 -7.83
N GLY A 103 -0.65 -27.95 -6.58
CA GLY A 103 -1.48 -29.07 -6.14
C GLY A 103 -1.16 -30.41 -6.79
N ARG A 104 0.00 -30.55 -7.45
CA ARG A 104 0.45 -31.80 -8.09
C ARG A 104 1.60 -32.44 -7.35
N GLU A 105 1.70 -33.73 -7.60
CA GLU A 105 2.78 -34.57 -7.17
C GLU A 105 3.87 -34.74 -8.25
N TYR A 106 5.10 -34.96 -7.82
CA TYR A 106 6.23 -35.33 -8.65
C TYR A 106 6.84 -36.63 -8.11
N THR A 107 6.73 -37.70 -8.90
CA THR A 107 7.06 -39.07 -8.48
C THR A 107 8.44 -39.46 -8.98
N ILE A 108 9.31 -39.83 -8.04
CA ILE A 108 10.65 -40.36 -8.29
C ILE A 108 10.59 -41.86 -8.02
N CYS A 109 10.96 -42.68 -8.99
CA CYS A 109 10.94 -44.13 -8.92
C CYS A 109 12.34 -44.72 -9.02
N HIS A 110 12.50 -45.91 -8.44
CA HIS A 110 13.65 -46.75 -8.76
C HIS A 110 13.63 -47.16 -10.24
N SER A 111 14.80 -47.29 -10.86
CA SER A 111 14.92 -47.60 -12.31
C SER A 111 14.36 -48.94 -12.76
N GLU A 112 13.91 -49.78 -11.82
CA GLU A 112 13.34 -51.11 -12.08
C GLU A 112 11.83 -51.15 -11.77
N LEU A 113 11.23 -50.03 -11.36
CA LEU A 113 9.80 -49.86 -11.17
C LEU A 113 9.22 -49.19 -12.42
N ASP A 114 8.46 -49.93 -13.23
CA ASP A 114 7.83 -49.44 -14.46
C ASP A 114 6.31 -49.52 -14.35
N LEU A 115 5.69 -48.39 -14.01
CA LEU A 115 4.25 -48.23 -13.82
C LEU A 115 3.64 -47.12 -14.69
N GLY A 116 4.44 -46.47 -15.54
CA GLY A 116 3.99 -45.31 -16.33
C GLY A 116 3.74 -44.01 -15.56
N VAL A 117 3.90 -43.99 -14.22
CA VAL A 117 3.62 -42.83 -13.33
C VAL A 117 4.88 -42.13 -12.79
N CYS A 118 6.05 -42.49 -13.29
CA CYS A 118 7.35 -42.03 -12.76
C CYS A 118 7.86 -40.82 -13.57
N ASN A 119 7.97 -39.64 -12.93
CA ASN A 119 8.59 -38.46 -13.55
C ASN A 119 10.12 -38.65 -13.69
N VAL A 120 10.75 -39.24 -12.66
CA VAL A 120 12.18 -39.58 -12.67
C VAL A 120 12.35 -41.06 -12.41
N SER A 121 13.12 -41.73 -13.25
CA SER A 121 13.52 -43.12 -13.08
C SER A 121 15.01 -43.20 -12.78
N THR A 122 15.38 -43.62 -11.56
CA THR A 122 16.77 -43.53 -11.08
C THR A 122 17.15 -44.66 -10.14
N SER A 123 18.39 -45.15 -10.21
CA SER A 123 18.93 -46.07 -9.20
C SER A 123 19.27 -45.38 -7.87
N PHE A 124 19.11 -44.05 -7.77
CA PHE A 124 19.36 -43.31 -6.52
C PHE A 124 18.48 -43.80 -5.37
N LEU A 125 17.23 -44.22 -5.67
CA LEU A 125 16.26 -44.75 -4.70
C LEU A 125 16.51 -46.21 -4.26
N SER A 126 17.77 -46.68 -4.30
CA SER A 126 18.13 -47.95 -3.65
C SER A 126 18.28 -47.77 -2.12
N PHE A 127 17.18 -47.51 -1.42
CA PHE A 127 17.13 -47.48 0.06
C PHE A 127 16.56 -48.79 0.63
N THR A 128 16.88 -49.17 1.87
CA THR A 128 16.54 -50.45 2.53
C THR A 128 15.79 -50.26 3.86
N GLY A 129 15.26 -49.06 4.08
CA GLY A 129 14.48 -48.69 5.26
C GLY A 129 15.29 -48.10 6.41
N ASP A 130 16.60 -48.32 6.45
CA ASP A 130 17.59 -47.71 7.36
C ASP A 130 18.37 -46.53 6.74
N ASP A 131 17.96 -46.06 5.55
CA ASP A 131 18.49 -44.87 4.88
C ASP A 131 17.58 -43.65 5.07
N ALA A 132 18.17 -42.51 5.41
CA ALA A 132 17.43 -41.26 5.58
C ALA A 132 17.38 -40.46 4.26
N LEU A 133 16.28 -39.77 4.02
CA LEU A 133 16.07 -38.86 2.90
C LEU A 133 15.87 -37.42 3.41
N GLY A 134 16.39 -36.44 2.69
CA GLY A 134 16.19 -35.03 2.97
C GLY A 134 15.90 -34.25 1.70
N LEU A 135 14.89 -33.39 1.72
CA LEU A 135 14.59 -32.47 0.63
C LEU A 135 15.20 -31.11 0.94
N TYR A 136 15.97 -30.56 0.01
CA TYR A 136 16.64 -29.27 0.16
C TYR A 136 16.15 -28.27 -0.89
N LEU A 137 16.02 -27.00 -0.49
CA LEU A 137 15.83 -25.85 -1.36
C LEU A 137 16.98 -24.86 -1.15
N ALA A 138 17.71 -24.51 -2.21
CA ALA A 138 18.83 -23.57 -2.16
C ALA A 138 19.83 -23.88 -1.01
N ASN A 139 20.12 -25.16 -0.79
CA ASN A 139 20.96 -25.72 0.28
C ASN A 139 20.40 -25.68 1.71
N SER A 140 19.13 -25.31 1.91
CA SER A 140 18.44 -25.42 3.20
C SER A 140 17.55 -26.67 3.23
N LEU A 141 17.65 -27.50 4.28
CA LEU A 141 16.76 -28.65 4.48
C LEU A 141 15.34 -28.15 4.77
N ILE A 142 14.35 -28.70 4.07
CA ILE A 142 12.94 -28.29 4.18
C ILE A 142 11.98 -29.43 4.54
N ASP A 143 12.33 -30.70 4.29
CA ASP A 143 11.58 -31.87 4.75
C ASP A 143 12.51 -33.09 4.88
N ALA A 144 12.17 -34.05 5.75
CA ALA A 144 13.01 -35.22 5.99
C ALA A 144 12.19 -36.51 6.25
N ILE A 145 12.75 -37.64 5.82
CA ILE A 145 12.34 -39.00 6.22
C ILE A 145 13.56 -39.65 6.86
N GLY A 146 13.48 -40.01 8.14
CA GLY A 146 14.64 -40.40 8.93
C GLY A 146 15.48 -39.20 9.40
N VAL A 147 16.57 -39.50 10.11
CA VAL A 147 17.56 -38.50 10.54
C VAL A 147 18.81 -38.67 9.68
N LEU A 148 19.18 -37.65 8.91
CA LEU A 148 20.39 -37.69 8.07
C LEU A 148 21.63 -37.97 8.93
N GLU A 149 22.55 -38.78 8.40
CA GLU A 149 23.77 -39.24 9.09
C GLU A 149 23.56 -40.08 10.37
N GLU A 150 22.34 -40.55 10.64
CA GLU A 150 22.06 -41.50 11.70
C GLU A 150 21.54 -42.84 11.14
N ASP A 151 21.94 -43.94 11.78
CA ASP A 151 21.51 -45.30 11.43
C ASP A 151 20.52 -45.80 12.51
N PRO A 152 19.24 -46.07 12.18
CA PRO A 152 18.26 -46.58 13.12
C PRO A 152 18.43 -48.09 13.40
N GLY A 153 19.38 -48.75 12.73
CA GLY A 153 19.72 -50.15 12.84
C GLY A 153 18.99 -51.05 11.86
N GLN A 154 17.66 -50.96 11.75
CA GLN A 154 16.86 -51.74 10.77
C GLN A 154 15.89 -50.87 9.98
N ALA A 155 15.14 -50.01 10.68
CA ALA A 155 14.26 -49.00 10.09
C ALA A 155 13.78 -48.02 11.18
N TRP A 156 13.17 -46.91 10.77
CA TRP A 156 12.51 -45.99 11.70
C TRP A 156 11.09 -46.46 12.01
N SER A 157 10.71 -46.35 13.28
CA SER A 157 9.32 -46.48 13.71
C SER A 157 8.51 -45.24 13.29
N VAL A 158 7.27 -45.44 12.83
CA VAL A 158 6.36 -44.37 12.40
C VAL A 158 4.95 -44.70 12.91
N GLY A 159 4.27 -43.72 13.51
CA GLY A 159 2.87 -43.88 13.96
C GLY A 159 2.64 -45.00 14.98
N GLY A 160 3.67 -45.36 15.75
CA GLY A 160 3.62 -46.47 16.71
C GLY A 160 3.85 -47.86 16.10
N ILE A 161 4.13 -47.96 14.80
CA ILE A 161 4.54 -49.19 14.12
C ILE A 161 6.07 -49.23 14.08
N ALA A 162 6.64 -50.32 14.60
CA ALA A 162 8.09 -50.53 14.59
C ALA A 162 8.57 -50.86 13.16
N ASP A 163 9.76 -50.36 12.80
CA ASP A 163 10.42 -50.62 11.51
C ASP A 163 9.58 -50.21 10.27
N ALA A 164 8.73 -49.19 10.41
CA ALA A 164 7.73 -48.78 9.41
C ALA A 164 8.31 -48.14 8.13
N THR A 165 9.60 -47.79 8.08
CA THR A 165 10.26 -47.35 6.82
C THR A 165 10.77 -48.52 5.96
N LYS A 166 10.58 -49.76 6.41
CA LYS A 166 10.95 -50.98 5.69
C LYS A 166 9.72 -51.83 5.41
N ASP A 167 9.62 -52.38 4.19
CA ASP A 167 8.53 -53.23 3.71
C ASP A 167 7.13 -52.58 3.90
N HIS A 168 7.04 -51.26 3.72
CA HIS A 168 5.81 -50.49 3.90
C HIS A 168 5.73 -49.30 2.92
N THR A 169 4.51 -48.81 2.77
CA THR A 169 4.23 -47.55 2.11
C THR A 169 3.79 -46.52 3.14
N LEU A 170 4.50 -45.40 3.22
CA LEU A 170 4.15 -44.26 4.06
C LEU A 170 3.47 -43.19 3.21
N VAL A 171 2.26 -42.82 3.59
CA VAL A 171 1.52 -41.72 2.94
C VAL A 171 1.37 -40.60 3.96
N ARG A 172 1.85 -39.39 3.62
CA ARG A 172 1.69 -38.22 4.50
C ARG A 172 0.20 -37.93 4.65
N ARG A 173 -0.26 -37.56 5.83
CA ARG A 173 -1.65 -37.18 6.08
C ARG A 173 -2.08 -35.99 5.22
N VAL A 174 -3.38 -35.94 4.89
CA VAL A 174 -3.93 -34.91 4.00
C VAL A 174 -3.96 -33.53 4.66
N GLU A 175 -3.93 -33.48 5.99
CA GLU A 175 -3.92 -32.25 6.78
C GLU A 175 -2.54 -31.59 6.87
N ILE A 176 -1.49 -32.24 6.35
CA ILE A 176 -0.11 -31.74 6.39
C ILE A 176 0.15 -30.85 5.17
N ALA A 177 0.42 -29.57 5.43
CA ALA A 177 0.51 -28.52 4.41
C ALA A 177 1.95 -28.09 4.05
N GLN A 178 2.94 -28.53 4.83
CA GLN A 178 4.34 -28.13 4.66
C GLN A 178 5.28 -29.24 5.15
N GLY A 179 6.54 -29.19 4.69
CA GLY A 179 7.60 -30.09 5.14
C GLY A 179 7.95 -29.92 6.62
N ASN A 180 8.51 -30.99 7.19
CA ASN A 180 8.96 -31.04 8.58
C ASN A 180 10.41 -31.53 8.64
N ILE A 181 11.32 -30.65 9.05
CA ILE A 181 12.74 -30.96 9.16
C ILE A 181 13.09 -31.83 10.39
N VAL A 182 12.16 -31.99 11.33
CA VAL A 182 12.36 -32.74 12.57
C VAL A 182 11.63 -34.09 12.48
N TRP A 183 12.36 -35.12 12.03
CA TRP A 183 11.79 -36.45 11.80
C TRP A 183 11.05 -37.03 13.02
N ALA A 184 11.56 -36.84 14.24
CA ALA A 184 10.92 -37.35 15.45
C ALA A 184 9.50 -36.82 15.67
N THR A 185 9.23 -35.57 15.25
CA THR A 185 7.87 -35.00 15.29
C THR A 185 7.02 -35.42 14.09
N SER A 186 7.65 -35.64 12.93
CA SER A 186 6.95 -36.09 11.73
C SER A 186 6.48 -37.54 11.85
N ALA A 187 7.37 -38.43 12.30
CA ALA A 187 7.09 -39.84 12.48
C ALA A 187 6.05 -40.12 13.59
N GLY A 188 6.00 -39.27 14.62
CA GLY A 188 5.14 -39.47 15.79
C GLY A 188 5.44 -40.75 16.57
N ASN A 189 4.75 -40.95 17.71
CA ASN A 189 4.89 -42.17 18.51
C ASN A 189 3.63 -43.06 18.44
N THR A 190 2.53 -42.53 17.93
CA THR A 190 1.20 -43.15 17.85
C THR A 190 0.55 -42.78 16.52
N SER A 191 -0.54 -43.47 16.17
CA SER A 191 -1.31 -43.09 14.98
C SER A 191 -1.84 -41.66 15.06
N ASP A 192 -2.08 -41.10 16.24
CA ASP A 192 -2.78 -39.81 16.36
C ASP A 192 -1.84 -38.62 16.22
N ASP A 193 -0.59 -38.75 16.67
CA ASP A 193 0.44 -37.69 16.62
C ASP A 193 1.41 -37.81 15.44
N SER A 194 1.26 -38.84 14.60
CA SER A 194 2.03 -39.02 13.37
C SER A 194 1.49 -38.19 12.22
N GLU A 195 2.40 -37.62 11.43
CA GLU A 195 2.08 -36.98 10.15
C GLU A 195 1.93 -38.00 9.01
N TRP A 196 2.21 -39.27 9.25
CA TRP A 196 2.20 -40.36 8.27
C TRP A 196 1.19 -41.44 8.64
N GLU A 197 0.54 -41.97 7.60
CA GLU A 197 -0.22 -43.21 7.63
C GLU A 197 0.62 -44.33 7.03
N VAL A 198 0.69 -45.46 7.75
CA VAL A 198 1.51 -46.62 7.38
C VAL A 198 0.62 -47.67 6.72
N TYR A 199 0.91 -48.00 5.48
CA TYR A 199 0.22 -49.00 4.67
C TYR A 199 1.11 -50.23 4.42
N PRO A 200 0.52 -51.40 4.14
CA PRO A 200 1.27 -52.61 3.82
C PRO A 200 2.25 -52.44 2.65
N VAL A 201 3.20 -53.37 2.55
CA VAL A 201 4.12 -53.49 1.41
C VAL A 201 3.38 -53.42 0.07
N ASP A 202 4.01 -52.75 -0.91
CA ASP A 202 3.51 -52.62 -2.30
C ASP A 202 2.11 -51.97 -2.44
N ALA A 203 1.72 -51.08 -1.54
CA ALA A 203 0.48 -50.28 -1.70
C ALA A 203 0.65 -49.20 -2.78
N MET A 204 0.58 -49.60 -4.04
CA MET A 204 0.84 -48.75 -5.22
C MET A 204 -0.32 -47.85 -5.64
N ASP A 205 -1.53 -48.09 -5.13
CA ASP A 205 -2.75 -47.33 -5.48
C ASP A 205 -2.67 -45.83 -5.10
N PHE A 206 -1.67 -45.44 -4.31
CA PHE A 206 -1.40 -44.06 -3.89
C PHE A 206 -0.44 -43.30 -4.81
N LEU A 207 0.20 -43.96 -5.78
CA LEU A 207 1.02 -43.27 -6.77
C LEU A 207 0.09 -42.53 -7.75
N CYS A 208 0.17 -41.21 -7.75
CA CYS A 208 -0.66 -40.34 -8.58
C CYS A 208 -0.07 -40.23 -9.99
N ASP A 209 -0.96 -40.12 -10.97
CA ASP A 209 -0.62 -39.77 -12.35
C ASP A 209 -0.16 -38.31 -12.39
N ALA A 210 1.04 -38.05 -12.91
CA ALA A 210 1.38 -36.75 -13.44
C ALA A 210 0.60 -36.60 -14.75
N VAL A 211 -0.66 -36.18 -14.68
CA VAL A 211 -1.36 -35.71 -15.88
C VAL A 211 -0.60 -34.46 -16.33
N GLU A 212 0.22 -34.63 -17.36
CA GLU A 212 0.90 -33.53 -18.04
C GLU A 212 -0.15 -32.45 -18.37
N ALA A 213 0.02 -31.26 -17.78
CA ALA A 213 -0.52 -30.05 -18.39
C ALA A 213 0.26 -29.83 -19.69
N GLY A 214 -0.17 -30.47 -20.77
CA GLY A 214 0.62 -30.43 -21.98
C GLY A 214 0.28 -31.44 -23.06
N ALA A 215 -0.38 -32.56 -22.73
CA ALA A 215 -0.88 -33.44 -23.77
C ALA A 215 -1.98 -32.69 -24.53
N GLU A 216 -1.64 -32.14 -25.70
CA GLU A 216 -2.61 -32.06 -26.78
C GLU A 216 -3.25 -33.46 -26.87
N LEU A 217 -4.56 -33.54 -27.09
CA LEU A 217 -5.16 -34.74 -27.66
C LEU A 217 -4.64 -34.89 -29.11
N THR A 218 -3.33 -35.09 -29.26
CA THR A 218 -2.64 -35.42 -30.50
C THR A 218 -2.55 -36.93 -30.60
N ASP A 219 -3.21 -37.44 -31.65
CA ASP A 219 -2.83 -38.63 -32.40
C ASP A 219 -2.48 -39.90 -31.61
N ALA A 220 -3.23 -40.23 -30.56
CA ALA A 220 -3.28 -41.61 -30.06
C ALA A 220 -4.17 -42.50 -30.95
N VAL A 221 -3.92 -42.52 -32.27
CA VAL A 221 -4.43 -43.57 -33.16
C VAL A 221 -3.53 -44.80 -33.00
N GLY A 222 -3.62 -45.43 -31.83
CA GLY A 222 -3.01 -46.72 -31.55
C GLY A 222 -3.90 -47.85 -32.06
N ASP A 223 -3.95 -48.05 -33.38
CA ASP A 223 -4.36 -49.26 -34.13
C ASP A 223 -5.47 -50.16 -33.51
N SER A 224 -6.46 -49.56 -32.84
CA SER A 224 -7.71 -50.22 -32.48
C SER A 224 -8.63 -50.17 -33.70
N HIS A 225 -9.58 -51.09 -33.85
CA HIS A 225 -10.42 -51.20 -35.03
C HIS A 225 -11.30 -49.94 -35.26
N VAL A 226 -10.75 -48.91 -35.90
CA VAL A 226 -11.45 -47.69 -36.31
C VAL A 226 -12.36 -48.02 -37.50
N THR A 227 -13.65 -47.78 -37.33
CA THR A 227 -14.59 -47.85 -38.45
C THR A 227 -14.69 -46.46 -39.06
N THR A 228 -14.21 -46.26 -40.29
CA THR A 228 -14.30 -44.98 -40.99
C THR A 228 -15.53 -44.93 -41.89
N ILE A 229 -16.44 -43.98 -41.65
CA ILE A 229 -17.55 -43.66 -42.53
C ILE A 229 -17.21 -42.38 -43.30
N LYS A 230 -17.10 -42.52 -44.62
CA LYS A 230 -16.78 -41.44 -45.55
C LYS A 230 -18.07 -40.86 -46.13
N VAL A 231 -18.34 -39.57 -45.88
CA VAL A 231 -19.56 -38.90 -46.35
C VAL A 231 -19.22 -37.98 -47.54
N PRO A 232 -19.62 -38.32 -48.78
CA PRO A 232 -19.41 -37.44 -49.94
C PRO A 232 -20.47 -36.32 -49.98
N ALA A 233 -20.04 -35.11 -50.35
CA ALA A 233 -20.91 -33.93 -50.49
C ALA A 233 -22.10 -34.10 -51.46
N SER A 234 -22.04 -35.11 -52.34
CA SER A 234 -23.02 -35.35 -53.41
C SER A 234 -24.28 -36.15 -53.01
N LEU A 235 -24.43 -36.59 -51.75
CA LEU A 235 -25.53 -37.50 -51.36
C LEU A 235 -26.87 -36.81 -51.04
N PHE A 236 -26.91 -35.48 -50.91
CA PHE A 236 -28.10 -34.74 -50.46
C PHE A 236 -28.99 -34.06 -51.52
N PRO A 237 -28.57 -33.80 -52.77
CA PRO A 237 -29.46 -33.20 -53.76
C PRO A 237 -30.66 -34.10 -54.13
N GLU A 238 -30.55 -35.43 -53.98
CA GLU A 238 -31.67 -36.36 -54.26
C GLU A 238 -32.69 -36.46 -53.11
N MET A 239 -32.31 -36.11 -51.87
CA MET A 239 -33.24 -36.03 -50.73
C MET A 239 -34.04 -34.72 -50.71
N LEU A 240 -33.48 -33.63 -51.23
CA LEU A 240 -34.17 -32.33 -51.31
C LEU A 240 -35.40 -32.39 -52.24
N LEU A 241 -35.30 -33.14 -53.35
CA LEU A 241 -36.38 -33.35 -54.32
C LEU A 241 -37.58 -34.16 -53.77
N ALA A 242 -37.38 -34.95 -52.70
CA ALA A 242 -38.47 -35.64 -52.01
C ALA A 242 -39.22 -34.71 -51.04
N SER A 243 -38.54 -33.69 -50.50
CA SER A 243 -39.12 -32.72 -49.56
C SER A 243 -39.87 -31.58 -50.25
N GLU A 244 -39.40 -31.11 -51.42
CA GLU A 244 -40.12 -30.09 -52.21
C GLU A 244 -41.48 -30.62 -52.71
N LEU A 245 -41.55 -31.90 -53.08
CA LEU A 245 -42.81 -32.56 -53.47
C LEU A 245 -43.78 -32.80 -52.29
N ALA A 246 -43.28 -32.86 -51.06
CA ALA A 246 -44.09 -33.03 -49.85
C ALA A 246 -44.69 -31.70 -49.37
N SER A 247 -44.05 -30.57 -49.70
CA SER A 247 -44.51 -29.23 -49.31
C SER A 247 -45.75 -28.74 -50.10
N GLU A 248 -45.99 -29.24 -51.31
CA GLU A 248 -47.16 -28.88 -52.15
C GLU A 248 -48.42 -29.75 -51.91
N LEU A 249 -48.34 -30.81 -51.10
CA LEU A 249 -49.45 -31.75 -50.85
C LEU A 249 -49.83 -31.87 -49.37
N ALA A 250 -49.86 -30.75 -48.65
CA ALA A 250 -50.37 -30.70 -47.28
C ALA A 250 -51.92 -30.68 -47.27
N SER A 251 -52.56 -31.86 -47.32
CA SER A 251 -53.91 -32.04 -46.80
C SER A 251 -54.07 -33.37 -46.06
N GLU A 252 -53.93 -33.27 -44.73
CA GLU A 252 -54.60 -34.07 -43.68
C GLU A 252 -54.49 -35.60 -43.58
N LEU A 253 -53.67 -36.32 -44.36
CA LEU A 253 -53.57 -37.80 -44.15
C LEU A 253 -52.17 -38.44 -44.30
N ALA A 254 -51.08 -37.68 -44.18
CA ALA A 254 -49.71 -38.18 -44.45
C ALA A 254 -48.72 -38.10 -43.26
N SER A 255 -49.13 -37.62 -42.07
CA SER A 255 -48.23 -37.46 -40.92
C SER A 255 -47.86 -38.79 -40.24
N GLU A 256 -48.70 -39.83 -40.36
CA GLU A 256 -48.42 -41.16 -39.79
C GLU A 256 -47.49 -41.98 -40.71
N LEU A 257 -47.63 -41.90 -42.03
CA LEU A 257 -46.82 -42.72 -42.95
C LEU A 257 -45.40 -42.19 -43.18
N ALA A 258 -45.19 -40.87 -43.11
CA ALA A 258 -43.86 -40.25 -43.26
C ALA A 258 -43.00 -40.41 -42.00
N SER A 259 -43.62 -40.41 -40.81
CA SER A 259 -42.94 -40.71 -39.54
C SER A 259 -42.60 -42.19 -39.40
N GLU A 260 -43.43 -43.11 -39.92
CA GLU A 260 -43.10 -44.54 -40.01
C GLU A 260 -41.93 -44.81 -40.98
N LEU A 261 -41.87 -44.17 -42.16
CA LEU A 261 -40.77 -44.38 -43.11
C LEU A 261 -39.43 -43.80 -42.62
N ALA A 262 -39.46 -42.64 -41.97
CA ALA A 262 -38.27 -42.02 -41.38
C ALA A 262 -37.77 -42.79 -40.14
N SER A 263 -38.69 -43.31 -39.31
CA SER A 263 -38.34 -44.15 -38.17
C SER A 263 -37.84 -45.54 -38.58
N GLU A 264 -38.33 -46.12 -39.67
CA GLU A 264 -37.78 -47.38 -40.23
C GLU A 264 -36.40 -47.19 -40.89
N LEU A 265 -36.15 -46.06 -41.56
CA LEU A 265 -34.83 -45.73 -42.11
C LEU A 265 -33.80 -45.45 -40.99
N LEU A 266 -34.25 -44.76 -39.94
CA LEU A 266 -33.47 -44.51 -38.71
C LEU A 266 -33.24 -45.80 -37.92
N ALA A 267 -34.22 -46.72 -37.88
CA ALA A 267 -34.07 -48.05 -37.28
C ALA A 267 -33.15 -48.95 -38.12
N ALA A 268 -33.13 -48.81 -39.45
CA ALA A 268 -32.20 -49.49 -40.34
C ALA A 268 -30.77 -48.96 -40.20
N LEU A 269 -30.58 -47.63 -40.06
CA LEU A 269 -29.28 -47.03 -39.74
C LEU A 269 -28.79 -47.43 -38.34
N ARG A 270 -29.66 -47.34 -37.32
CA ARG A 270 -29.40 -47.80 -35.95
C ARG A 270 -29.10 -49.30 -35.92
N SER A 271 -29.76 -50.10 -36.75
CA SER A 271 -29.50 -51.54 -36.90
C SER A 271 -28.15 -51.79 -37.56
N VAL A 272 -27.77 -51.06 -38.61
CA VAL A 272 -26.44 -51.22 -39.24
C VAL A 272 -25.31 -50.81 -38.28
N ILE A 273 -25.50 -49.76 -37.49
CA ILE A 273 -24.55 -49.31 -36.48
C ILE A 273 -24.50 -50.29 -35.29
N ASN A 274 -25.65 -50.76 -34.78
CA ASN A 274 -25.72 -51.62 -33.59
C ASN A 274 -25.50 -53.12 -33.87
N SER A 275 -25.73 -53.61 -35.10
CA SER A 275 -25.58 -55.04 -35.45
C SER A 275 -24.18 -55.42 -35.96
N SER A 276 -23.31 -54.44 -36.20
CA SER A 276 -21.93 -54.64 -36.67
C SER A 276 -20.86 -54.50 -35.58
N LEU A 277 -21.24 -54.19 -34.34
CA LEU A 277 -20.31 -53.85 -33.25
C LEU A 277 -20.59 -54.67 -31.97
N PRO A 278 -19.84 -55.76 -31.70
CA PRO A 278 -19.79 -56.39 -30.38
C PRO A 278 -18.97 -55.56 -29.38
N ALA A 279 -19.34 -55.63 -28.10
CA ALA A 279 -18.96 -54.79 -26.95
C ALA A 279 -17.46 -54.76 -26.53
N VAL A 280 -16.57 -54.28 -27.39
CA VAL A 280 -15.17 -53.94 -27.05
C VAL A 280 -14.86 -52.56 -27.60
N HIS A 281 -14.18 -51.70 -26.83
CA HIS A 281 -13.73 -50.34 -27.19
C HIS A 281 -13.46 -50.18 -28.70
N ARG A 282 -14.31 -49.42 -29.40
CA ARG A 282 -14.16 -49.12 -30.83
C ARG A 282 -14.44 -47.65 -31.08
N SER A 283 -13.56 -47.02 -31.84
CA SER A 283 -13.66 -45.63 -32.28
C SER A 283 -14.35 -45.56 -33.66
N LEU A 284 -15.30 -44.64 -33.80
CA LEU A 284 -16.04 -44.37 -35.04
C LEU A 284 -15.60 -43.01 -35.59
N LEU A 285 -14.95 -43.00 -36.77
CA LEU A 285 -14.56 -41.78 -37.46
C LEU A 285 -15.55 -41.48 -38.59
N ILE A 286 -16.18 -40.31 -38.55
CA ILE A 286 -17.02 -39.79 -39.64
C ILE A 286 -16.27 -38.62 -40.29
N GLU A 287 -15.78 -38.85 -41.51
CA GLU A 287 -14.92 -37.91 -42.23
C GLU A 287 -15.66 -37.37 -43.46
N GLY A 288 -15.72 -36.04 -43.58
CA GLY A 288 -16.20 -35.36 -44.78
C GLY A 288 -15.20 -35.46 -45.94
N ILE A 289 -15.68 -35.89 -47.12
CA ILE A 289 -14.87 -35.94 -48.36
C ILE A 289 -15.30 -34.85 -49.34
N PHE A 290 -14.31 -34.04 -49.76
CA PHE A 290 -14.45 -33.06 -50.81
C PHE A 290 -14.19 -33.70 -52.19
N ASP A 291 -15.14 -33.55 -53.11
CA ASP A 291 -14.86 -33.74 -54.53
C ASP A 291 -14.06 -32.54 -55.05
N ALA A 292 -13.11 -32.79 -55.96
CA ALA A 292 -12.26 -31.76 -56.55
C ALA A 292 -13.10 -30.68 -57.27
N GLY A 293 -13.40 -29.59 -56.56
CA GLY A 293 -14.16 -28.44 -57.06
C GLY A 293 -15.25 -27.90 -56.14
N ASN A 294 -15.59 -28.55 -55.02
CA ASN A 294 -16.59 -28.07 -54.06
C ASN A 294 -15.97 -27.74 -52.70
N SER A 295 -16.20 -26.53 -52.19
CA SER A 295 -15.63 -26.01 -50.92
C SER A 295 -16.58 -26.10 -49.73
N ASP A 296 -17.82 -26.53 -49.94
CA ASP A 296 -18.83 -26.56 -48.89
C ASP A 296 -18.67 -27.81 -48.02
N LEU A 297 -18.72 -27.62 -46.69
CA LEU A 297 -18.70 -28.72 -45.71
C LEU A 297 -19.88 -29.67 -45.96
N PRO A 298 -19.70 -30.99 -45.93
CA PRO A 298 -20.80 -31.94 -45.91
C PRO A 298 -21.77 -31.63 -44.75
N ILE A 299 -23.06 -31.51 -45.07
CA ILE A 299 -24.10 -31.08 -44.12
C ILE A 299 -24.87 -32.29 -43.59
N ILE A 300 -24.98 -32.39 -42.27
CA ILE A 300 -25.93 -33.23 -41.55
C ILE A 300 -27.01 -32.29 -41.00
N ASP A 301 -28.17 -32.28 -41.67
CA ASP A 301 -29.31 -31.44 -41.28
C ASP A 301 -30.30 -32.24 -40.39
N GLY A 302 -30.58 -31.71 -39.20
CA GLY A 302 -31.40 -32.30 -38.18
C GLY A 302 -32.88 -31.88 -38.16
N GLN A 303 -33.42 -31.21 -39.20
CA GLN A 303 -34.74 -30.54 -39.22
C GLN A 303 -35.97 -31.31 -38.68
N TRP A 304 -35.87 -32.59 -38.31
CA TRP A 304 -36.94 -33.39 -37.70
C TRP A 304 -36.45 -34.43 -36.66
N MET A 305 -35.23 -34.29 -36.11
CA MET A 305 -34.64 -35.24 -35.16
C MET A 305 -34.53 -34.65 -33.74
N THR A 306 -34.95 -35.43 -32.72
CA THR A 306 -34.90 -35.01 -31.29
C THR A 306 -33.50 -34.99 -30.69
N THR A 307 -32.58 -35.81 -31.21
CA THR A 307 -31.14 -35.85 -30.88
C THR A 307 -30.43 -36.36 -32.13
N MET A 308 -29.51 -35.59 -32.72
CA MET A 308 -28.89 -35.99 -33.99
C MET A 308 -27.87 -37.12 -33.82
N ILE A 309 -27.06 -37.06 -32.76
CA ILE A 309 -26.04 -38.07 -32.45
C ILE A 309 -26.19 -38.47 -30.98
N ARG A 310 -26.27 -39.77 -30.70
CA ARG A 310 -26.27 -40.32 -29.35
C ARG A 310 -25.14 -41.35 -29.21
N ILE A 311 -24.30 -41.17 -28.20
CA ILE A 311 -23.17 -42.05 -27.89
C ILE A 311 -23.45 -42.71 -26.54
N ASP A 312 -23.77 -44.00 -26.53
CA ASP A 312 -24.05 -44.75 -25.31
C ASP A 312 -22.86 -45.68 -24.97
N GLY A 313 -22.38 -45.68 -23.71
CA GLY A 313 -21.28 -46.53 -23.21
C GLY A 313 -19.87 -46.06 -23.57
N PHE A 314 -18.82 -46.86 -23.27
CA PHE A 314 -17.38 -46.53 -23.48
C PHE A 314 -16.89 -46.44 -24.95
N GLY A 315 -17.70 -45.88 -25.85
CA GLY A 315 -17.37 -45.68 -27.27
C GLY A 315 -16.74 -44.32 -27.55
N GLU A 316 -15.91 -44.24 -28.60
CA GLU A 316 -15.33 -42.98 -29.11
C GLU A 316 -15.96 -42.64 -30.46
N VAL A 317 -16.38 -41.38 -30.64
CA VAL A 317 -16.87 -40.86 -31.93
C VAL A 317 -16.09 -39.61 -32.29
N THR A 318 -15.46 -39.63 -33.46
CA THR A 318 -14.76 -38.48 -34.04
C THR A 318 -15.51 -38.01 -35.28
N LEU A 319 -15.89 -36.73 -35.33
CA LEU A 319 -16.39 -36.05 -36.52
C LEU A 319 -15.33 -35.12 -37.04
N GLU A 320 -14.99 -35.23 -38.32
CA GLU A 320 -13.96 -34.41 -38.94
C GLU A 320 -14.46 -33.76 -40.24
N ARG A 321 -14.39 -32.42 -40.29
CA ARG A 321 -14.80 -31.60 -41.45
C ARG A 321 -16.25 -31.83 -41.87
N VAL A 322 -17.17 -31.73 -40.91
CA VAL A 322 -18.63 -31.89 -41.11
C VAL A 322 -19.39 -30.71 -40.51
N ALA A 323 -20.47 -30.29 -41.16
CA ALA A 323 -21.43 -29.33 -40.62
C ALA A 323 -22.65 -30.06 -40.04
N LEU A 324 -22.95 -29.79 -38.77
CA LEU A 324 -24.13 -30.22 -38.03
C LEU A 324 -25.06 -29.01 -37.93
N ILE A 325 -26.27 -29.08 -38.50
CA ILE A 325 -27.18 -27.93 -38.50
C ILE A 325 -28.63 -28.27 -38.17
N ASN A 326 -29.37 -27.26 -37.68
CA ASN A 326 -30.84 -27.27 -37.54
C ASN A 326 -31.44 -28.41 -36.69
N GLY A 327 -30.70 -28.91 -35.70
CA GLY A 327 -31.22 -29.90 -34.74
C GLY A 327 -32.26 -29.31 -33.80
N LEU A 328 -33.34 -30.05 -33.53
CA LEU A 328 -34.48 -29.63 -32.69
C LEU A 328 -34.76 -30.69 -31.62
N GLY A 329 -34.39 -30.44 -30.37
CA GLY A 329 -34.48 -31.43 -29.30
C GLY A 329 -34.96 -30.87 -27.95
N SER A 330 -35.43 -31.74 -27.05
CA SER A 330 -35.67 -31.35 -25.65
C SER A 330 -34.36 -31.24 -24.88
N THR A 331 -33.51 -32.26 -24.96
CA THR A 331 -32.15 -32.35 -24.40
C THR A 331 -31.22 -33.04 -25.42
N GLY A 332 -29.96 -32.60 -25.51
CA GLY A 332 -28.99 -33.12 -26.49
C GLY A 332 -29.40 -32.85 -27.95
N ALA A 333 -29.84 -31.63 -28.27
CA ALA A 333 -30.41 -31.31 -29.58
C ALA A 333 -29.45 -31.60 -30.75
N ALA A 334 -28.14 -31.48 -30.54
CA ALA A 334 -27.11 -31.93 -31.47
C ALA A 334 -26.51 -33.28 -31.04
N VAL A 335 -25.94 -33.36 -29.83
CA VAL A 335 -25.26 -34.57 -29.34
C VAL A 335 -25.61 -34.88 -27.89
N SER A 336 -25.84 -36.16 -27.59
CA SER A 336 -25.97 -36.70 -26.22
C SER A 336 -24.92 -37.79 -26.02
N ILE A 337 -24.17 -37.69 -24.91
CA ILE A 337 -22.99 -38.50 -24.58
C ILE A 337 -23.25 -39.19 -23.24
N GLY A 338 -23.13 -40.51 -23.20
CA GLY A 338 -23.26 -41.32 -21.98
C GLY A 338 -21.95 -41.52 -21.22
N GLU A 339 -22.05 -42.18 -20.06
CA GLU A 339 -20.94 -42.47 -19.14
C GLU A 339 -19.70 -43.07 -19.84
N GLY A 340 -18.53 -42.47 -19.61
CA GLY A 340 -17.24 -42.96 -20.12
C GLY A 340 -17.02 -42.83 -21.63
N ALA A 341 -17.92 -42.18 -22.38
CA ALA A 341 -17.82 -42.02 -23.82
C ALA A 341 -16.92 -40.84 -24.22
N VAL A 342 -16.37 -40.89 -25.44
CA VAL A 342 -15.50 -39.84 -26.01
C VAL A 342 -16.14 -39.25 -27.27
N LEU A 343 -16.25 -37.93 -27.32
CA LEU A 343 -16.65 -37.16 -28.51
C LEU A 343 -15.50 -36.24 -28.93
N VAL A 344 -15.09 -36.32 -30.20
CA VAL A 344 -14.13 -35.40 -30.80
C VAL A 344 -14.75 -34.73 -32.03
N LEU A 345 -14.82 -33.40 -32.04
CA LEU A 345 -15.24 -32.57 -33.16
C LEU A 345 -14.02 -31.83 -33.70
N ARG A 346 -13.62 -32.09 -34.95
CA ARG A 346 -12.44 -31.48 -35.57
C ARG A 346 -12.81 -30.78 -36.88
N ASP A 347 -12.47 -29.49 -36.99
CA ASP A 347 -12.78 -28.66 -38.16
C ASP A 347 -14.29 -28.68 -38.53
N CYS A 348 -15.16 -28.75 -37.53
CA CYS A 348 -16.60 -28.87 -37.68
C CYS A 348 -17.33 -27.52 -37.59
N LEU A 349 -18.55 -27.45 -38.15
CA LEU A 349 -19.49 -26.34 -37.94
C LEU A 349 -20.73 -26.87 -37.22
N LEU A 350 -21.08 -26.29 -36.07
CA LEU A 350 -22.32 -26.58 -35.32
C LEU A 350 -23.19 -25.34 -35.31
N SER A 351 -24.35 -25.36 -35.99
CA SER A 351 -25.16 -24.14 -36.13
C SER A 351 -26.67 -24.32 -36.25
N GLY A 352 -27.44 -23.40 -35.68
CA GLY A 352 -28.90 -23.37 -35.82
C GLY A 352 -29.61 -24.41 -34.96
N HIS A 353 -28.94 -25.00 -33.96
CA HIS A 353 -29.56 -25.96 -33.06
C HIS A 353 -30.46 -25.24 -32.04
N TYR A 354 -31.62 -25.83 -31.76
CA TYR A 354 -32.58 -25.32 -30.79
C TYR A 354 -32.94 -26.41 -29.78
N ALA A 355 -32.51 -26.23 -28.52
CA ALA A 355 -32.88 -27.09 -27.40
C ALA A 355 -34.00 -26.45 -26.58
N THR A 356 -35.10 -27.17 -26.31
CA THR A 356 -36.27 -26.60 -25.61
C THR A 356 -36.24 -26.74 -24.09
N GLU A 357 -35.46 -27.67 -23.53
CA GLU A 357 -35.45 -27.94 -22.08
C GLU A 357 -34.06 -28.19 -21.48
N GLY A 358 -33.04 -28.52 -22.29
CA GLY A 358 -31.66 -28.77 -21.84
C GLY A 358 -30.61 -28.35 -22.88
N ALA A 359 -29.52 -29.13 -23.02
CA ALA A 359 -28.35 -28.65 -23.77
C ALA A 359 -28.33 -29.02 -25.26
N VAL A 360 -27.57 -28.28 -26.06
CA VAL A 360 -27.26 -28.64 -27.45
C VAL A 360 -26.29 -29.84 -27.49
N LEU A 361 -25.27 -29.81 -26.61
CA LEU A 361 -24.35 -30.90 -26.32
C LEU A 361 -24.54 -31.30 -24.85
N GLN A 362 -24.98 -32.52 -24.59
CA GLN A 362 -25.21 -33.03 -23.23
C GLN A 362 -24.26 -34.19 -22.92
N ALA A 363 -23.56 -34.12 -21.79
CA ALA A 363 -22.90 -35.26 -21.16
C ALA A 363 -23.72 -35.72 -19.95
N GLU A 364 -24.29 -36.92 -20.05
CA GLU A 364 -25.06 -37.57 -19.00
C GLU A 364 -24.12 -38.55 -18.25
N HIS A 365 -23.83 -38.25 -16.98
CA HIS A 365 -23.04 -39.08 -16.05
C HIS A 365 -21.50 -39.02 -16.23
N GLY A 366 -20.78 -39.48 -15.20
CA GLY A 366 -19.35 -39.21 -15.01
C GLY A 366 -18.39 -39.85 -16.02
N GLY A 367 -17.20 -39.26 -16.18
CA GLY A 367 -16.07 -39.85 -16.91
C GLY A 367 -16.07 -39.67 -18.44
N ALA A 368 -16.94 -38.84 -19.00
CA ALA A 368 -16.96 -38.57 -20.45
C ALA A 368 -15.76 -37.69 -20.89
N GLN A 369 -15.43 -37.68 -22.18
CA GLN A 369 -14.46 -36.75 -22.76
C GLN A 369 -15.05 -36.05 -23.98
N ILE A 370 -14.91 -34.73 -24.05
CA ILE A 370 -15.44 -33.90 -25.13
C ILE A 370 -14.33 -33.00 -25.63
N ALA A 371 -13.95 -33.13 -26.90
CA ALA A 371 -12.97 -32.26 -27.55
C ALA A 371 -13.61 -31.52 -28.73
N ILE A 372 -13.56 -30.19 -28.72
CA ILE A 372 -13.97 -29.33 -29.83
C ILE A 372 -12.73 -28.59 -30.33
N LEU A 373 -12.21 -29.06 -31.46
CA LEU A 373 -10.90 -28.70 -32.01
C LEU A 373 -11.09 -27.96 -33.34
N ALA A 374 -10.50 -26.76 -33.45
CA ALA A 374 -10.50 -25.96 -34.68
C ALA A 374 -11.90 -25.76 -35.31
N SER A 375 -12.96 -25.76 -34.48
CA SER A 375 -14.34 -25.83 -34.95
C SER A 375 -15.08 -24.52 -34.67
N VAL A 376 -16.20 -24.30 -35.38
CA VAL A 376 -17.06 -23.14 -35.21
C VAL A 376 -18.42 -23.58 -34.68
N VAL A 377 -18.85 -22.98 -33.56
CA VAL A 377 -20.16 -23.22 -32.94
C VAL A 377 -20.91 -21.90 -32.89
N THR A 378 -22.04 -21.78 -33.60
CA THR A 378 -22.70 -20.47 -33.74
C THR A 378 -24.20 -20.52 -33.95
N ASN A 379 -24.93 -19.49 -33.51
CA ASN A 379 -26.38 -19.36 -33.67
C ASN A 379 -27.14 -20.57 -33.10
N ASN A 380 -26.73 -21.03 -31.92
CA ASN A 380 -27.44 -22.09 -31.22
C ASN A 380 -28.20 -21.49 -30.04
N THR A 381 -29.41 -22.02 -29.80
CA THR A 381 -30.31 -21.53 -28.77
C THR A 381 -30.67 -22.68 -27.83
N ALA A 382 -30.53 -22.46 -26.53
CA ALA A 382 -31.04 -23.36 -25.50
C ALA A 382 -32.05 -22.58 -24.65
N ALA A 383 -33.34 -22.90 -24.81
CA ALA A 383 -34.43 -22.07 -24.34
C ALA A 383 -35.24 -22.77 -23.24
N ASN A 384 -34.87 -22.57 -21.97
CA ASN A 384 -35.80 -22.76 -20.86
C ASN A 384 -35.41 -21.81 -19.71
N ARG A 385 -36.35 -20.97 -19.26
CA ARG A 385 -36.10 -19.97 -18.21
C ARG A 385 -36.20 -20.64 -16.83
N GLY A 386 -35.12 -20.65 -16.09
CA GLY A 386 -34.97 -21.15 -14.72
C GLY A 386 -34.46 -22.59 -14.59
N VAL A 387 -33.81 -23.15 -15.62
CA VAL A 387 -33.27 -24.53 -15.57
C VAL A 387 -31.86 -24.56 -16.17
N LEU A 388 -30.86 -24.69 -15.28
CA LEU A 388 -29.42 -24.67 -15.56
C LEU A 388 -28.92 -25.61 -16.67
N SER A 389 -29.67 -26.65 -17.02
CA SER A 389 -29.30 -27.55 -18.12
C SER A 389 -29.53 -26.94 -19.51
N ALA A 390 -30.17 -25.77 -19.62
CA ALA A 390 -30.36 -25.04 -20.87
C ALA A 390 -29.06 -24.32 -21.31
N ALA A 391 -28.09 -25.11 -21.77
CA ALA A 391 -26.77 -24.65 -22.19
C ALA A 391 -26.39 -25.03 -23.63
N LEU A 392 -25.35 -24.43 -24.20
CA LEU A 392 -24.73 -25.03 -25.40
C LEU A 392 -24.10 -26.38 -25.02
N LEU A 393 -23.36 -26.41 -23.91
CA LEU A 393 -22.76 -27.62 -23.34
C LEU A 393 -23.19 -27.77 -21.87
N SER A 394 -23.79 -28.90 -21.53
CA SER A 394 -24.06 -29.27 -20.13
C SER A 394 -23.29 -30.53 -19.76
N VAL A 395 -22.55 -30.46 -18.65
CA VAL A 395 -21.79 -31.56 -18.06
C VAL A 395 -22.30 -31.82 -16.65
N GLU A 396 -22.86 -33.02 -16.45
CA GLU A 396 -23.41 -33.47 -15.18
C GLU A 396 -22.63 -34.70 -14.65
N GLY A 397 -22.21 -34.67 -13.39
CA GLY A 397 -21.46 -35.75 -12.73
C GLY A 397 -19.97 -35.45 -12.56
N GLY A 398 -19.18 -36.44 -12.13
CA GLY A 398 -17.74 -36.28 -11.89
C GLY A 398 -16.86 -37.06 -12.86
N GLY A 399 -15.68 -36.53 -13.17
CA GLY A 399 -14.63 -37.16 -13.98
C GLY A 399 -14.64 -36.78 -15.46
N THR A 400 -15.52 -35.88 -15.90
CA THR A 400 -15.61 -35.47 -17.31
C THR A 400 -14.52 -34.47 -17.67
N GLN A 401 -13.92 -34.65 -18.85
CA GLN A 401 -12.92 -33.73 -19.41
C GLN A 401 -13.48 -33.02 -20.64
N VAL A 402 -13.34 -31.69 -20.69
CA VAL A 402 -13.73 -30.87 -21.83
C VAL A 402 -12.52 -30.10 -22.35
N ASP A 403 -12.21 -30.24 -23.64
CA ASP A 403 -11.15 -29.51 -24.32
C ASP A 403 -11.72 -28.69 -25.48
N LEU A 404 -11.52 -27.38 -25.42
CA LEU A 404 -11.94 -26.41 -26.42
C LEU A 404 -10.70 -25.71 -26.96
N SER A 405 -10.13 -26.29 -27.99
CA SER A 405 -8.86 -25.84 -28.54
C SER A 405 -9.04 -25.23 -29.94
N HIS A 406 -8.57 -23.99 -30.10
CA HIS A 406 -8.48 -23.27 -31.37
C HIS A 406 -9.85 -23.08 -32.05
N SER A 407 -10.91 -23.07 -31.25
CA SER A 407 -12.30 -23.07 -31.70
C SER A 407 -12.96 -21.71 -31.49
N ARG A 408 -14.08 -21.48 -32.19
CA ARG A 408 -14.86 -20.24 -32.11
C ARG A 408 -16.29 -20.53 -31.70
N ILE A 409 -16.72 -20.02 -30.55
CA ILE A 409 -18.08 -20.13 -30.05
C ILE A 409 -18.70 -18.73 -30.09
N ILE A 410 -19.75 -18.51 -30.90
CA ILE A 410 -20.22 -17.16 -31.22
C ILE A 410 -21.74 -17.09 -31.24
N GLY A 411 -22.33 -16.11 -30.55
CA GLY A 411 -23.76 -15.81 -30.72
C GLY A 411 -24.64 -16.96 -30.21
N ILE A 412 -24.39 -17.35 -28.96
CA ILE A 412 -25.19 -18.38 -28.28
C ILE A 412 -26.22 -17.66 -27.43
N GLU A 413 -27.48 -18.09 -27.55
CA GLU A 413 -28.59 -17.61 -26.73
C GLU A 413 -29.03 -18.75 -25.80
N ALA A 414 -28.62 -18.69 -24.54
CA ALA A 414 -28.84 -19.77 -23.58
C ALA A 414 -29.03 -19.22 -22.16
N GLU A 415 -29.17 -20.09 -21.15
CA GLU A 415 -28.94 -19.66 -19.77
C GLU A 415 -27.46 -19.47 -19.47
N THR A 416 -26.62 -20.38 -19.98
CA THR A 416 -25.16 -20.29 -19.97
C THR A 416 -24.62 -20.96 -21.23
N VAL A 417 -23.42 -20.60 -21.70
CA VAL A 417 -22.80 -21.35 -22.81
C VAL A 417 -22.35 -22.72 -22.30
N MET A 418 -21.75 -22.79 -21.11
CA MET A 418 -21.31 -24.04 -20.49
C MET A 418 -21.80 -24.12 -19.06
N CYS A 419 -22.56 -25.18 -18.75
CA CYS A 419 -22.99 -25.52 -17.41
C CYS A 419 -22.22 -26.74 -16.93
N ILE A 420 -21.50 -26.62 -15.81
CA ILE A 420 -20.58 -27.65 -15.33
C ILE A 420 -20.82 -27.90 -13.84
N THR A 421 -21.20 -29.14 -13.52
CA THR A 421 -21.46 -29.58 -12.14
C THR A 421 -20.66 -30.83 -11.81
N GLY A 422 -20.15 -30.94 -10.57
CA GLY A 422 -19.31 -32.06 -10.14
C GLY A 422 -17.82 -31.93 -10.52
N TYR A 423 -17.05 -33.00 -10.32
CA TYR A 423 -15.58 -33.03 -10.43
C TYR A 423 -15.08 -33.07 -11.87
N ASN A 424 -15.07 -31.94 -12.59
CA ASN A 424 -14.73 -31.92 -14.02
C ASN A 424 -13.51 -31.04 -14.32
N SER A 425 -12.82 -31.38 -15.42
CA SER A 425 -11.65 -30.64 -15.90
C SER A 425 -11.94 -29.99 -17.23
N ILE A 426 -11.71 -28.69 -17.34
CA ILE A 426 -12.02 -27.92 -18.54
C ILE A 426 -10.81 -27.13 -18.99
N ARG A 427 -10.50 -27.28 -20.27
CA ARG A 427 -9.44 -26.56 -20.96
C ARG A 427 -10.02 -25.75 -22.11
N VAL A 428 -9.70 -24.46 -22.14
CA VAL A 428 -9.98 -23.56 -23.26
C VAL A 428 -8.63 -23.02 -23.73
N ASN A 429 -8.22 -23.34 -24.94
CA ASN A 429 -6.87 -23.02 -25.43
C ASN A 429 -6.92 -22.40 -26.83
N GLY A 430 -6.33 -21.22 -27.02
CA GLY A 430 -6.29 -20.55 -28.33
C GLY A 430 -7.68 -20.27 -28.93
N SER A 431 -8.73 -20.24 -28.09
CA SER A 431 -10.13 -20.22 -28.53
C SER A 431 -10.78 -18.85 -28.36
N VAL A 432 -11.88 -18.62 -29.08
CA VAL A 432 -12.67 -17.37 -29.01
C VAL A 432 -14.09 -17.70 -28.58
N MET A 433 -14.56 -17.09 -27.49
CA MET A 433 -15.96 -17.11 -27.06
C MET A 433 -16.49 -15.68 -27.07
N GLN A 434 -17.51 -15.41 -27.89
CA GLN A 434 -17.92 -14.04 -28.17
C GLN A 434 -19.43 -13.82 -28.34
N ASN A 435 -19.92 -12.69 -27.81
CA ASN A 435 -21.27 -12.16 -28.00
C ASN A 435 -22.35 -13.16 -27.56
N HIS A 436 -22.25 -13.61 -26.32
CA HIS A 436 -23.21 -14.55 -25.73
C HIS A 436 -24.26 -13.78 -24.93
N SER A 437 -25.52 -14.10 -25.18
CA SER A 437 -26.63 -13.50 -24.44
C SER A 437 -27.19 -14.58 -23.52
N SER A 438 -26.77 -14.51 -22.26
CA SER A 438 -27.10 -15.49 -21.24
C SER A 438 -28.12 -14.90 -20.26
N TRP A 439 -29.34 -15.43 -20.23
CA TRP A 439 -30.48 -14.75 -19.58
C TRP A 439 -30.93 -15.36 -18.24
N GLY A 440 -30.25 -16.41 -17.80
CA GLY A 440 -30.53 -17.15 -16.56
C GLY A 440 -29.87 -16.52 -15.34
N GLU A 441 -30.21 -17.05 -14.15
CA GLU A 441 -29.62 -16.69 -12.85
C GLU A 441 -28.08 -16.85 -12.87
N TYR A 442 -27.57 -17.78 -13.67
CA TYR A 442 -26.13 -18.12 -13.80
C TYR A 442 -25.54 -17.74 -15.17
N GLY A 443 -25.93 -16.56 -15.67
CA GLY A 443 -25.74 -16.04 -17.03
C GLY A 443 -24.32 -15.88 -17.58
N SER A 444 -23.36 -16.68 -17.18
CA SER A 444 -21.96 -16.59 -17.65
C SER A 444 -21.76 -17.31 -19.00
N MET A 445 -20.57 -17.14 -19.60
CA MET A 445 -20.15 -18.05 -20.66
C MET A 445 -19.81 -19.43 -20.08
N MET A 446 -19.22 -19.47 -18.89
CA MET A 446 -18.88 -20.70 -18.18
C MET A 446 -19.33 -20.63 -16.73
N ALA A 447 -20.33 -21.41 -16.38
CA ALA A 447 -20.92 -21.48 -15.05
C ALA A 447 -20.51 -22.79 -14.35
N PHE A 448 -20.00 -22.66 -13.13
CA PHE A 448 -19.60 -23.79 -12.29
C PHE A 448 -20.32 -23.77 -10.95
N GLY A 449 -20.69 -24.96 -10.52
CA GLY A 449 -21.22 -25.20 -9.17
C GLY A 449 -22.75 -25.24 -9.13
N GLU A 450 -23.28 -26.34 -8.58
CA GLU A 450 -24.62 -26.56 -8.02
C GLU A 450 -24.70 -28.03 -7.51
N GLY A 451 -24.56 -28.26 -6.20
CA GLY A 451 -24.65 -29.58 -5.55
C GLY A 451 -23.65 -29.74 -4.38
N ASP A 452 -23.94 -30.65 -3.43
CA ASP A 452 -23.02 -30.97 -2.32
C ASP A 452 -21.71 -31.58 -2.91
N ALA A 453 -20.56 -30.96 -2.65
CA ALA A 453 -19.22 -31.32 -3.11
C ALA A 453 -18.84 -31.09 -4.59
N SER A 454 -18.73 -29.83 -5.00
CA SER A 454 -18.21 -29.44 -6.33
C SER A 454 -16.72 -29.05 -6.29
N HIS A 455 -15.90 -29.67 -7.15
CA HIS A 455 -14.50 -29.29 -7.38
C HIS A 455 -14.32 -28.78 -8.80
N VAL A 456 -13.54 -27.71 -8.98
CA VAL A 456 -13.32 -27.10 -10.29
C VAL A 456 -11.86 -27.20 -10.71
N ASN A 457 -11.60 -27.64 -11.93
CA ASN A 457 -10.30 -27.47 -12.57
C ASN A 457 -10.50 -26.80 -13.94
N LEU A 458 -10.35 -25.48 -13.98
CA LEU A 458 -10.49 -24.67 -15.19
C LEU A 458 -9.13 -24.12 -15.62
N THR A 459 -8.78 -24.34 -16.88
CA THR A 459 -7.58 -23.78 -17.52
C THR A 459 -7.97 -23.03 -18.78
N VAL A 460 -7.70 -21.72 -18.83
CA VAL A 460 -7.93 -20.85 -19.99
C VAL A 460 -6.59 -20.29 -20.45
N VAL A 461 -6.17 -20.61 -21.67
CA VAL A 461 -4.84 -20.27 -22.19
C VAL A 461 -4.99 -19.59 -23.55
N GLU A 462 -4.31 -18.46 -23.73
CA GLU A 462 -4.22 -17.73 -25.02
C GLU A 462 -5.57 -17.52 -25.71
N SER A 463 -6.64 -17.29 -24.92
CA SER A 463 -8.02 -17.28 -25.41
C SER A 463 -8.66 -15.89 -25.25
N LEU A 464 -9.70 -15.63 -26.05
CA LEU A 464 -10.51 -14.40 -26.00
C LEU A 464 -11.91 -14.72 -25.49
N LEU A 465 -12.30 -14.13 -24.35
CA LEU A 465 -13.66 -14.16 -23.81
C LEU A 465 -14.25 -12.75 -23.87
N GLU A 466 -15.11 -12.48 -24.85
CA GLU A 466 -15.58 -11.13 -25.15
C GLU A 466 -17.11 -10.99 -25.22
N GLY A 467 -17.63 -9.92 -24.63
CA GLY A 467 -19.03 -9.54 -24.80
C GLY A 467 -20.01 -10.52 -24.16
N GLY A 468 -19.60 -11.18 -23.08
CA GLY A 468 -20.47 -11.99 -22.24
C GLY A 468 -21.38 -11.09 -21.41
N TRP A 469 -22.64 -11.49 -21.26
CA TRP A 469 -23.63 -10.74 -20.51
C TRP A 469 -24.35 -11.65 -19.53
N SER A 470 -24.31 -11.31 -18.24
CA SER A 470 -24.97 -12.03 -17.14
C SER A 470 -25.93 -11.12 -16.35
N ARG A 471 -27.06 -11.68 -15.91
CA ARG A 471 -28.02 -10.99 -15.02
C ARG A 471 -27.63 -10.96 -13.56
N GLU A 472 -26.69 -11.80 -13.14
CA GLU A 472 -26.23 -11.81 -11.77
C GLU A 472 -24.72 -11.60 -11.72
N SER A 473 -23.98 -12.67 -11.95
CA SER A 473 -22.54 -12.69 -11.71
C SER A 473 -21.77 -13.29 -12.89
N GLY A 474 -20.53 -12.82 -13.08
CA GLY A 474 -19.54 -13.48 -13.95
C GLY A 474 -19.89 -13.42 -15.43
N GLY A 475 -19.79 -12.26 -16.09
CA GLY A 475 -20.16 -12.14 -17.51
C GLY A 475 -19.44 -13.14 -18.43
N ALA A 476 -18.19 -13.49 -18.12
CA ALA A 476 -17.47 -14.58 -18.77
C ALA A 476 -17.48 -15.87 -17.94
N ILE A 477 -17.03 -15.83 -16.69
CA ILE A 477 -16.88 -17.01 -15.83
C ILE A 477 -17.56 -16.76 -14.48
N SER A 478 -18.37 -17.71 -14.03
CA SER A 478 -18.98 -17.69 -12.70
C SER A 478 -18.69 -18.97 -11.95
N LEU A 479 -18.18 -18.85 -10.73
CA LEU A 479 -17.93 -19.94 -9.78
C LEU A 479 -18.80 -19.69 -8.54
N ASP A 480 -19.69 -20.63 -8.21
CA ASP A 480 -20.56 -20.55 -7.03
C ASP A 480 -20.49 -21.84 -6.20
N ARG A 481 -20.33 -21.75 -4.88
CA ARG A 481 -20.35 -22.91 -3.95
C ARG A 481 -19.34 -24.01 -4.32
N ILE A 482 -18.08 -23.62 -4.50
CA ILE A 482 -16.97 -24.53 -4.81
C ILE A 482 -16.30 -24.99 -3.51
N GLU A 483 -16.07 -26.29 -3.34
CA GLU A 483 -15.40 -26.80 -2.13
C GLU A 483 -13.88 -26.80 -2.22
N ALA A 484 -13.33 -26.98 -3.44
CA ALA A 484 -11.90 -26.91 -3.72
C ALA A 484 -11.67 -26.81 -5.23
N GLY A 485 -10.52 -26.29 -5.65
CA GLY A 485 -10.18 -26.34 -7.07
C GLY A 485 -9.05 -25.42 -7.50
N MET A 486 -8.84 -25.38 -8.82
CA MET A 486 -7.91 -24.48 -9.47
C MET A 486 -8.56 -23.80 -10.67
N VAL A 487 -8.36 -22.49 -10.77
CA VAL A 487 -8.65 -21.69 -11.96
C VAL A 487 -7.37 -21.04 -12.42
N THR A 488 -6.92 -21.42 -13.61
CA THR A 488 -5.70 -20.92 -14.25
C THR A 488 -6.07 -20.17 -15.51
N ILE A 489 -5.69 -18.89 -15.60
CA ILE A 489 -5.91 -18.07 -16.79
C ILE A 489 -4.56 -17.49 -17.22
N VAL A 490 -4.10 -17.86 -18.43
CA VAL A 490 -2.77 -17.48 -18.93
C VAL A 490 -2.87 -16.85 -20.31
N GLY A 491 -2.17 -15.73 -20.51
CA GLY A 491 -2.03 -15.11 -21.84
C GLY A 491 -3.35 -14.73 -22.51
N SER A 492 -4.44 -14.61 -21.75
CA SER A 492 -5.80 -14.52 -22.27
C SER A 492 -6.37 -13.11 -22.14
N VAL A 493 -7.37 -12.81 -22.97
CA VAL A 493 -8.06 -11.52 -22.99
C VAL A 493 -9.51 -11.70 -22.59
N LEU A 494 -9.93 -11.01 -21.54
CA LEU A 494 -11.32 -10.94 -21.09
C LEU A 494 -11.79 -9.50 -21.26
N SER A 495 -12.63 -9.25 -22.26
CA SER A 495 -12.97 -7.89 -22.67
C SER A 495 -14.46 -7.63 -22.83
N ASN A 496 -14.92 -6.44 -22.44
CA ASN A 496 -16.29 -5.99 -22.64
C ASN A 496 -17.35 -6.95 -22.07
N ASN A 497 -17.03 -7.67 -20.99
CA ASN A 497 -17.99 -8.53 -20.32
C ASN A 497 -18.78 -7.73 -19.28
N TYR A 498 -20.07 -8.03 -19.15
CA TYR A 498 -21.00 -7.29 -18.30
C TYR A 498 -21.77 -8.22 -17.37
N ALA A 499 -21.88 -7.84 -16.10
CA ALA A 499 -22.77 -8.46 -15.14
C ALA A 499 -23.67 -7.40 -14.47
N GLU A 500 -24.97 -7.65 -14.32
CA GLU A 500 -25.85 -6.68 -13.62
C GLU A 500 -25.52 -6.53 -12.14
N VAL A 501 -24.85 -7.49 -11.50
CA VAL A 501 -24.54 -7.46 -10.06
C VAL A 501 -23.02 -7.52 -9.80
N LYS A 502 -22.34 -8.64 -10.04
CA LYS A 502 -20.94 -8.84 -9.60
C LYS A 502 -20.02 -9.43 -10.67
N GLY A 503 -18.74 -9.05 -10.65
CA GLY A 503 -17.70 -9.74 -11.42
C GLY A 503 -17.96 -9.67 -12.92
N GLY A 504 -17.75 -8.50 -13.54
CA GLY A 504 -18.11 -8.30 -14.95
C GLY A 504 -17.46 -9.33 -15.88
N ALA A 505 -16.23 -9.77 -15.60
CA ALA A 505 -15.59 -10.90 -16.28
C ALA A 505 -15.64 -12.20 -15.47
N LEU A 506 -15.08 -12.21 -14.26
CA LEU A 506 -14.97 -13.39 -13.40
C LEU A 506 -15.60 -13.09 -12.04
N ALA A 507 -16.53 -13.94 -11.61
CA ALA A 507 -17.13 -13.90 -10.29
C ALA A 507 -16.89 -15.21 -9.54
N VAL A 508 -16.52 -15.09 -8.27
CA VAL A 508 -16.31 -16.20 -7.35
C VAL A 508 -17.08 -15.89 -6.07
N ASP A 509 -18.11 -16.69 -5.77
CA ASP A 509 -18.89 -16.59 -4.53
C ASP A 509 -18.89 -17.95 -3.83
N ASP A 510 -18.61 -17.94 -2.52
CA ASP A 510 -18.64 -19.13 -1.66
C ASP A 510 -17.74 -20.28 -2.14
N ALA A 511 -16.52 -19.95 -2.59
CA ALA A 511 -15.53 -20.94 -3.03
C ALA A 511 -14.45 -21.16 -1.96
N ASP A 512 -14.51 -22.26 -1.22
CA ASP A 512 -13.50 -22.62 -0.22
C ASP A 512 -12.32 -23.35 -0.90
N ASP A 513 -11.10 -23.18 -0.36
CA ASP A 513 -9.86 -23.85 -0.80
C ASP A 513 -9.60 -23.78 -2.33
N LEU A 514 -9.99 -22.66 -2.95
CA LEU A 514 -9.83 -22.38 -4.37
C LEU A 514 -8.52 -21.63 -4.65
N CYS A 515 -7.78 -22.11 -5.64
CA CYS A 515 -6.60 -21.43 -6.15
C CYS A 515 -6.91 -20.70 -7.46
N ILE A 516 -6.71 -19.39 -7.51
CA ILE A 516 -6.88 -18.58 -8.73
C ILE A 516 -5.51 -18.03 -9.14
N SER A 517 -4.99 -18.48 -10.28
CA SER A 517 -3.76 -17.97 -10.89
C SER A 517 -4.06 -17.30 -12.22
N ILE A 518 -3.68 -16.02 -12.34
CA ILE A 518 -3.86 -15.20 -13.54
C ILE A 518 -2.48 -14.66 -13.94
N ASP A 519 -2.00 -15.06 -15.11
CA ASP A 519 -0.68 -14.63 -15.62
C ASP A 519 -0.76 -14.11 -17.05
N GLY A 520 -0.10 -12.99 -17.34
CA GLY A 520 -0.01 -12.46 -18.70
C GLY A 520 -1.35 -12.07 -19.33
N CYS A 521 -2.39 -11.79 -18.53
CA CYS A 521 -3.75 -11.60 -19.01
C CYS A 521 -4.14 -10.13 -19.15
N VAL A 522 -5.14 -9.85 -19.98
CA VAL A 522 -5.72 -8.52 -20.16
C VAL A 522 -7.21 -8.54 -19.86
N PHE A 523 -7.63 -7.76 -18.87
CA PHE A 523 -9.02 -7.49 -18.50
C PHE A 523 -9.36 -6.06 -18.90
N VAL A 524 -10.15 -5.87 -19.96
CA VAL A 524 -10.42 -4.53 -20.49
C VAL A 524 -11.90 -4.25 -20.73
N GLY A 525 -12.37 -3.11 -20.22
CA GLY A 525 -13.74 -2.64 -20.46
C GLY A 525 -14.82 -3.52 -19.85
N ASN A 526 -14.51 -4.31 -18.81
CA ASN A 526 -15.50 -5.13 -18.13
C ASN A 526 -16.27 -4.30 -17.10
N GLU A 527 -17.56 -4.56 -16.95
CA GLU A 527 -18.47 -3.74 -16.14
C GLU A 527 -19.37 -4.61 -15.24
N ALA A 528 -19.53 -4.17 -13.99
CA ALA A 528 -20.47 -4.77 -13.03
C ALA A 528 -21.43 -3.70 -12.49
N GLY A 529 -22.72 -4.02 -12.37
CA GLY A 529 -23.69 -3.06 -11.82
C GLY A 529 -23.44 -2.72 -10.34
N GLU A 530 -22.88 -3.64 -9.55
CA GLU A 530 -22.53 -3.40 -8.14
C GLU A 530 -21.02 -3.49 -7.88
N SER A 531 -20.39 -4.65 -7.99
CA SER A 531 -19.03 -4.86 -7.44
C SER A 531 -18.12 -5.69 -8.34
N GLY A 532 -16.84 -5.30 -8.43
CA GLY A 532 -15.81 -6.06 -9.13
C GLY A 532 -16.00 -6.01 -10.65
N GLY A 533 -15.69 -4.87 -11.28
CA GLY A 533 -15.95 -4.69 -12.71
C GLY A 533 -15.26 -5.73 -13.60
N ALA A 534 -14.08 -6.23 -13.20
CA ALA A 534 -13.46 -7.39 -13.84
C ALA A 534 -13.58 -8.65 -12.98
N LEU A 535 -13.05 -8.63 -11.75
CA LEU A 535 -12.94 -9.76 -10.86
C LEU A 535 -13.64 -9.46 -9.53
N PHE A 536 -14.50 -10.37 -9.11
CA PHE A 536 -15.16 -10.34 -7.80
C PHE A 536 -14.90 -11.66 -7.07
N VAL A 537 -14.40 -11.59 -5.83
CA VAL A 537 -14.22 -12.77 -4.96
C VAL A 537 -14.84 -12.52 -3.60
N LYS A 538 -15.70 -13.43 -3.16
CA LYS A 538 -16.42 -13.31 -1.89
C LYS A 538 -16.61 -14.65 -1.17
N ASN A 539 -16.59 -14.60 0.16
CA ASN A 539 -16.89 -15.74 1.05
C ASN A 539 -16.02 -16.98 0.84
N SER A 540 -14.82 -16.79 0.30
CA SER A 540 -13.90 -17.87 -0.01
C SER A 540 -12.91 -18.08 1.13
N VAL A 541 -13.04 -19.16 1.91
CA VAL A 541 -12.06 -19.49 2.95
C VAL A 541 -10.85 -20.14 2.30
N ASN A 542 -9.65 -19.87 2.83
CA ASN A 542 -8.37 -20.47 2.43
C ASN A 542 -7.97 -20.28 0.95
N SER A 543 -8.75 -19.53 0.18
CA SER A 543 -8.53 -19.34 -1.25
C SER A 543 -7.44 -18.30 -1.51
N VAL A 544 -6.54 -18.61 -2.44
CA VAL A 544 -5.39 -17.77 -2.80
C VAL A 544 -5.61 -17.19 -4.19
N ILE A 545 -5.30 -15.91 -4.34
CA ILE A 545 -5.40 -15.19 -5.61
C ILE A 545 -4.03 -14.65 -5.96
N SER A 546 -3.48 -15.14 -7.05
CA SER A 546 -2.20 -14.70 -7.63
C SER A 546 -2.46 -14.06 -8.98
N ILE A 547 -2.08 -12.80 -9.13
CA ILE A 547 -2.22 -12.05 -10.38
C ILE A 547 -0.85 -11.47 -10.75
N THR A 548 -0.30 -11.96 -11.86
CA THR A 548 1.03 -11.59 -12.31
C THR A 548 1.04 -11.16 -13.78
N ASN A 549 1.95 -10.25 -14.14
CA ASN A 549 2.20 -9.81 -15.52
C ASN A 549 0.95 -9.38 -16.31
N SER A 550 -0.10 -8.89 -15.61
CA SER A 550 -1.43 -8.70 -16.19
C SER A 550 -1.81 -7.22 -16.27
N ALA A 551 -2.88 -6.92 -17.02
CA ALA A 551 -3.40 -5.56 -17.19
C ALA A 551 -4.92 -5.50 -16.99
N PHE A 552 -5.37 -4.59 -16.12
CA PHE A 552 -6.76 -4.26 -15.88
C PHE A 552 -6.99 -2.82 -16.31
N ASP A 553 -7.68 -2.61 -17.43
CA ASP A 553 -7.86 -1.29 -18.03
C ASP A 553 -9.34 -0.97 -18.28
N LEU A 554 -9.78 0.23 -17.95
CA LEU A 554 -11.16 0.69 -18.20
C LEU A 554 -12.26 -0.20 -17.59
N ASN A 555 -11.97 -0.91 -16.49
CA ASN A 555 -13.00 -1.72 -15.82
C ASN A 555 -13.81 -0.85 -14.84
N ALA A 556 -15.12 -1.09 -14.77
CA ALA A 556 -16.03 -0.24 -13.99
C ALA A 556 -17.00 -1.04 -13.11
N ALA A 557 -17.30 -0.52 -11.92
CA ALA A 557 -18.34 -1.06 -11.04
C ALA A 557 -19.22 0.06 -10.47
N GLY A 558 -20.51 -0.19 -10.26
CA GLY A 558 -21.41 0.83 -9.68
C GLY A 558 -21.11 1.18 -8.22
N SER A 559 -20.56 0.25 -7.45
CA SER A 559 -20.33 0.39 -6.00
C SER A 559 -18.87 0.18 -5.60
N GLN A 560 -18.30 -1.02 -5.77
CA GLN A 560 -17.00 -1.36 -5.17
C GLN A 560 -16.03 -1.95 -6.18
N GLY A 561 -14.76 -1.54 -6.12
CA GLY A 561 -13.66 -2.16 -6.86
C GLY A 561 -13.89 -2.18 -8.37
N GLY A 562 -13.47 -1.12 -9.08
CA GLY A 562 -13.72 -1.02 -10.52
C GLY A 562 -13.09 -2.16 -11.33
N ALA A 563 -11.97 -2.71 -10.86
CA ALA A 563 -11.38 -3.93 -11.41
C ALA A 563 -11.56 -5.12 -10.48
N LEU A 564 -11.10 -5.03 -9.24
CA LEU A 564 -11.00 -6.16 -8.31
C LEU A 564 -11.73 -5.86 -7.00
N VAL A 565 -12.60 -6.77 -6.58
CA VAL A 565 -13.16 -6.81 -5.23
C VAL A 565 -12.80 -8.12 -4.55
N VAL A 566 -12.37 -8.01 -3.30
CA VAL A 566 -12.15 -9.16 -2.42
C VAL A 566 -12.86 -8.93 -1.09
N ASP A 567 -13.93 -9.68 -0.82
CA ASP A 567 -14.85 -9.51 0.33
C ASP A 567 -14.88 -10.76 1.24
N GLY A 568 -14.34 -10.61 2.45
CA GLY A 568 -14.23 -11.68 3.46
C GLY A 568 -15.24 -11.58 4.60
N THR A 569 -16.24 -10.71 4.51
CA THR A 569 -17.04 -10.25 5.66
C THR A 569 -17.79 -11.38 6.38
N LEU A 570 -18.18 -12.46 5.70
CA LEU A 570 -19.01 -13.52 6.31
C LEU A 570 -18.23 -14.73 6.83
N LYS A 571 -17.16 -15.15 6.15
CA LYS A 571 -16.37 -16.34 6.53
C LYS A 571 -14.92 -16.05 6.92
N GLY A 572 -14.44 -14.82 6.67
CA GLY A 572 -13.03 -14.46 6.76
C GLY A 572 -12.23 -15.05 5.60
N LEU A 573 -11.74 -14.20 4.70
CA LEU A 573 -10.75 -14.62 3.71
C LEU A 573 -9.40 -14.84 4.41
N SER A 574 -8.99 -16.11 4.55
CA SER A 574 -7.72 -16.50 5.19
C SER A 574 -6.55 -16.66 4.21
N GLY A 575 -6.78 -16.61 2.89
CA GLY A 575 -5.73 -16.69 1.88
C GLY A 575 -5.10 -15.34 1.55
N ALA A 576 -3.89 -15.39 0.98
CA ALA A 576 -3.14 -14.21 0.56
C ALA A 576 -3.57 -13.76 -0.84
N ILE A 577 -3.62 -12.45 -1.07
CA ILE A 577 -3.78 -11.85 -2.40
C ILE A 577 -2.43 -11.29 -2.80
N GLU A 578 -1.88 -11.78 -3.91
CA GLU A 578 -0.57 -11.37 -4.42
C GLU A 578 -0.71 -10.77 -5.81
N LEU A 579 -0.27 -9.51 -5.94
CA LEU A 579 -0.22 -8.78 -7.21
C LEU A 579 1.24 -8.46 -7.53
N ALA A 580 1.72 -8.91 -8.69
CA ALA A 580 3.09 -8.64 -9.15
C ALA A 580 3.12 -8.20 -10.61
N ASN A 581 3.95 -7.21 -10.95
CA ASN A 581 4.11 -6.69 -12.32
C ASN A 581 2.77 -6.47 -13.07
N THR A 582 1.76 -5.97 -12.36
CA THR A 582 0.39 -5.86 -12.86
C THR A 582 -0.05 -4.39 -12.90
N SER A 583 -0.81 -4.03 -13.92
CA SER A 583 -1.30 -2.66 -14.13
C SER A 583 -2.80 -2.56 -13.90
N PHE A 584 -3.23 -1.51 -13.21
CA PHE A 584 -4.64 -1.12 -13.04
C PHE A 584 -4.80 0.32 -13.51
N THR A 585 -5.42 0.51 -14.67
CA THR A 585 -5.50 1.82 -15.32
C THR A 585 -6.93 2.21 -15.65
N ARG A 586 -7.27 3.46 -15.34
CA ARG A 586 -8.57 4.06 -15.72
C ARG A 586 -9.78 3.24 -15.26
N CYS A 587 -9.65 2.53 -14.13
CA CYS A 587 -10.75 1.82 -13.52
C CYS A 587 -11.58 2.77 -12.65
N SER A 588 -12.89 2.51 -12.52
CA SER A 588 -13.79 3.37 -11.76
C SER A 588 -14.80 2.62 -10.91
N ALA A 589 -15.00 3.05 -9.67
CA ALA A 589 -16.08 2.59 -8.79
C ALA A 589 -16.47 3.66 -7.78
N THR A 590 -17.55 3.46 -7.02
CA THR A 590 -17.89 4.38 -5.92
C THR A 590 -16.85 4.32 -4.79
N GLU A 591 -16.32 3.13 -4.48
CA GLU A 591 -15.27 2.91 -3.50
C GLU A 591 -14.15 2.00 -4.06
N GLY A 592 -12.89 2.40 -3.92
CA GLY A 592 -11.75 1.64 -4.44
C GLY A 592 -11.74 1.61 -5.96
N GLY A 593 -11.29 2.68 -6.60
CA GLY A 593 -11.51 2.87 -8.05
C GLY A 593 -10.97 1.73 -8.92
N ALA A 594 -9.85 1.13 -8.53
CA ALA A 594 -9.38 -0.13 -9.10
C ALA A 594 -9.68 -1.32 -8.18
N ILE A 595 -9.27 -1.23 -6.91
CA ILE A 595 -9.29 -2.36 -5.98
C ILE A 595 -10.03 -1.98 -4.72
N LEU A 596 -10.91 -2.86 -4.27
CA LEU A 596 -11.47 -2.82 -2.92
C LEU A 596 -11.20 -4.14 -2.20
N VAL A 597 -10.72 -4.05 -0.97
CA VAL A 597 -10.56 -5.20 -0.09
C VAL A 597 -11.31 -4.97 1.22
N ASP A 598 -12.18 -5.91 1.56
CA ASP A 598 -12.96 -5.90 2.80
C ASP A 598 -12.71 -7.20 3.59
N TYR A 599 -12.28 -7.09 4.85
CA TYR A 599 -12.07 -8.22 5.78
C TYR A 599 -11.21 -9.39 5.26
N ALA A 600 -10.09 -9.11 4.61
CA ALA A 600 -9.09 -10.13 4.21
C ALA A 600 -7.85 -10.19 5.15
N LYS A 601 -7.13 -11.31 5.12
CA LYS A 601 -5.90 -11.50 5.91
C LYS A 601 -4.78 -10.54 5.51
N GLY A 602 -4.63 -10.24 4.22
CA GLY A 602 -3.72 -9.22 3.72
C GLY A 602 -3.65 -9.15 2.20
N LEU A 603 -3.16 -8.01 1.70
CA LEU A 603 -2.92 -7.74 0.27
C LEU A 603 -1.46 -7.34 0.08
N ARG A 604 -0.74 -8.05 -0.80
CA ARG A 604 0.61 -7.72 -1.24
C ARG A 604 0.59 -7.21 -2.68
N ILE A 605 1.08 -6.00 -2.89
CA ILE A 605 1.29 -5.36 -4.20
C ILE A 605 2.78 -5.15 -4.36
N ALA A 606 3.41 -5.83 -5.32
CA ALA A 606 4.86 -5.87 -5.43
C ALA A 606 5.36 -5.81 -6.89
N ASP A 607 6.68 -5.78 -7.06
CA ASP A 607 7.36 -6.08 -8.31
C ASP A 607 6.91 -5.24 -9.51
N GLY A 608 6.85 -3.91 -9.33
CA GLY A 608 6.60 -2.99 -10.44
C GLY A 608 5.13 -2.78 -10.78
N CYS A 609 4.20 -3.10 -9.88
CA CYS A 609 2.78 -2.81 -10.13
C CYS A 609 2.53 -1.31 -10.37
N THR A 610 1.58 -1.01 -11.24
CA THR A 610 1.19 0.36 -11.60
C THR A 610 -0.30 0.57 -11.40
N MET A 611 -0.68 1.65 -10.72
CA MET A 611 -2.08 2.06 -10.58
C MET A 611 -2.22 3.49 -11.07
N SER A 612 -2.85 3.68 -12.24
CA SER A 612 -2.87 4.99 -12.89
C SER A 612 -4.23 5.45 -13.38
N GLY A 613 -4.60 6.69 -13.02
CA GLY A 613 -5.82 7.33 -13.56
C GLY A 613 -7.11 6.67 -13.09
N ASN A 614 -7.10 5.96 -11.96
CA ASN A 614 -8.28 5.32 -11.40
C ASN A 614 -9.12 6.34 -10.61
N GLU A 615 -10.42 6.13 -10.56
CA GLU A 615 -11.36 7.11 -10.02
C GLU A 615 -12.37 6.48 -9.05
N ALA A 616 -12.55 7.08 -7.88
CA ALA A 616 -13.61 6.71 -6.94
C ALA A 616 -14.06 7.88 -6.06
N LEU A 617 -15.08 7.69 -5.21
CA LEU A 617 -15.37 8.68 -4.16
C LEU A 617 -14.36 8.59 -3.01
N VAL A 618 -13.88 7.38 -2.72
CA VAL A 618 -12.97 7.05 -1.64
C VAL A 618 -11.95 6.02 -2.14
N GLY A 619 -10.66 6.28 -1.92
CA GLY A 619 -9.59 5.42 -2.39
C GLY A 619 -9.54 5.36 -3.92
N GLY A 620 -9.05 6.43 -4.56
CA GLY A 620 -9.13 6.57 -6.02
C GLY A 620 -8.53 5.38 -6.79
N ALA A 621 -7.51 4.72 -6.24
CA ALA A 621 -7.05 3.41 -6.72
C ALA A 621 -7.48 2.27 -5.80
N LEU A 622 -7.25 2.41 -4.49
CA LEU A 622 -7.37 1.32 -3.53
C LEU A 622 -8.17 1.76 -2.30
N SER A 623 -9.17 0.97 -1.92
CA SER A 623 -9.85 1.08 -0.64
C SER A 623 -9.69 -0.19 0.19
N VAL A 624 -9.42 -0.01 1.48
CA VAL A 624 -9.19 -1.08 2.45
C VAL A 624 -10.09 -0.90 3.67
N ASN A 625 -10.98 -1.87 3.90
CA ASN A 625 -11.86 -1.95 5.05
C ASN A 625 -11.52 -3.24 5.84
N GLY A 626 -11.16 -3.14 7.12
CA GLY A 626 -11.03 -4.32 8.00
C GLY A 626 -9.89 -5.31 7.70
N LEU A 627 -8.74 -4.88 7.16
CA LEU A 627 -7.59 -5.76 6.86
C LEU A 627 -6.70 -6.10 8.06
N GLY A 628 -6.01 -7.25 7.95
CA GLY A 628 -4.82 -7.56 8.74
C GLY A 628 -3.62 -6.68 8.37
N TYR A 629 -3.23 -6.62 7.10
CA TYR A 629 -2.20 -5.69 6.58
C TYR A 629 -2.29 -5.45 5.07
N LEU A 630 -1.91 -4.26 4.62
CA LEU A 630 -1.61 -3.92 3.22
C LEU A 630 -0.10 -3.68 3.06
N LEU A 631 0.55 -4.39 2.15
CA LEU A 631 1.94 -4.18 1.78
C LEU A 631 2.04 -3.75 0.32
N ILE A 632 2.59 -2.56 0.08
CA ILE A 632 2.90 -2.07 -1.27
C ILE A 632 4.40 -1.86 -1.35
N GLN A 633 5.04 -2.50 -2.33
CA GLN A 633 6.49 -2.46 -2.50
C GLN A 633 6.88 -2.25 -3.96
N GLN A 634 7.89 -1.42 -4.22
CA GLN A 634 8.49 -1.22 -5.56
C GLN A 634 7.45 -0.93 -6.66
N SER A 635 6.43 -0.14 -6.33
CA SER A 635 5.26 0.09 -7.18
C SER A 635 4.96 1.58 -7.34
N SER A 636 4.14 1.92 -8.33
CA SER A 636 3.77 3.32 -8.61
C SER A 636 2.26 3.53 -8.63
N LEU A 637 1.81 4.61 -7.98
CA LEU A 637 0.42 5.03 -7.95
C LEU A 637 0.35 6.48 -8.44
N SER A 638 -0.19 6.70 -9.64
CA SER A 638 -0.17 8.02 -10.26
C SER A 638 -1.52 8.47 -10.78
N TRP A 639 -1.80 9.77 -10.69
CA TRP A 639 -2.99 10.40 -11.27
C TRP A 639 -4.33 9.80 -10.83
N ASN A 640 -4.37 9.11 -9.69
CA ASN A 640 -5.61 8.55 -9.16
C ASN A 640 -6.42 9.66 -8.48
N GLN A 641 -7.75 9.55 -8.55
CA GLN A 641 -8.64 10.61 -8.12
C GLN A 641 -9.74 10.10 -7.19
N ALA A 642 -9.83 10.69 -6.00
CA ALA A 642 -11.03 10.65 -5.18
C ALA A 642 -11.93 11.83 -5.57
N ARG A 643 -12.94 11.64 -6.43
CA ARG A 643 -13.80 12.70 -6.98
C ARG A 643 -15.28 12.34 -6.94
N ASP A 644 -16.16 13.32 -7.11
CA ASP A 644 -17.60 13.09 -7.17
C ASP A 644 -18.02 12.33 -8.45
N LEU A 645 -18.88 11.33 -8.26
CA LEU A 645 -19.49 10.50 -9.30
C LEU A 645 -21.03 10.62 -9.32
N GLY A 646 -21.61 11.59 -8.58
CA GLY A 646 -23.06 11.88 -8.60
C GLY A 646 -23.85 11.38 -7.39
N GLU A 647 -23.19 11.14 -6.25
CA GLU A 647 -23.77 10.57 -5.03
C GLU A 647 -24.22 11.64 -4.00
N PRO A 648 -25.14 11.33 -3.06
CA PRO A 648 -25.78 12.31 -2.19
C PRO A 648 -24.84 12.96 -1.14
N GLU A 649 -25.24 14.14 -0.68
CA GLU A 649 -24.55 14.94 0.34
C GLU A 649 -24.22 14.12 1.61
N GLY A 650 -22.96 14.13 2.05
CA GLY A 650 -22.53 13.56 3.34
C GLY A 650 -21.41 12.51 3.28
N THR A 651 -20.97 12.09 2.09
CA THR A 651 -19.82 11.18 1.92
C THR A 651 -18.50 11.96 1.91
N PHE A 652 -17.55 11.60 2.78
CA PHE A 652 -16.24 12.27 2.86
C PHE A 652 -15.30 11.76 1.75
N LYS A 653 -14.63 12.66 1.01
CA LYS A 653 -13.63 12.27 0.00
C LYS A 653 -12.28 12.01 0.68
N LYS A 654 -11.80 10.78 0.59
CA LYS A 654 -10.59 10.34 1.32
C LYS A 654 -9.64 9.57 0.39
N GLY A 655 -8.35 9.93 0.43
CA GLY A 655 -7.28 9.13 -0.16
C GLY A 655 -7.34 9.11 -1.68
N GLY A 656 -6.78 10.13 -2.33
CA GLY A 656 -6.79 10.23 -3.79
C GLY A 656 -6.21 9.01 -4.51
N ALA A 657 -5.27 8.29 -3.88
CA ALA A 657 -4.86 6.96 -4.30
C ALA A 657 -5.36 5.87 -3.35
N ILE A 658 -5.05 5.99 -2.05
CA ILE A 658 -5.30 4.95 -1.06
C ILE A 658 -6.14 5.50 0.09
N TYR A 659 -7.21 4.78 0.41
CA TYR A 659 -7.90 4.89 1.68
C TYR A 659 -7.78 3.57 2.45
N SER A 660 -7.43 3.64 3.74
CA SER A 660 -7.34 2.45 4.59
C SER A 660 -7.86 2.71 6.00
N LYS A 661 -8.55 1.71 6.55
CA LYS A 661 -8.87 1.59 7.99
C LYS A 661 -8.02 0.55 8.73
N GLY A 662 -7.03 -0.02 8.05
CA GLY A 662 -6.10 -1.02 8.59
C GLY A 662 -4.65 -0.64 8.36
N ASP A 663 -3.73 -1.50 8.81
CA ASP A 663 -2.28 -1.26 8.72
C ASP A 663 -1.80 -1.20 7.26
N VAL A 664 -1.01 -0.18 6.93
CA VAL A 664 -0.44 0.05 5.60
C VAL A 664 1.08 0.17 5.69
N THR A 665 1.78 -0.65 4.92
CA THR A 665 3.22 -0.58 4.73
C THR A 665 3.54 -0.24 3.27
N ILE A 666 4.34 0.81 3.06
CA ILE A 666 4.75 1.32 1.75
C ILE A 666 6.27 1.33 1.69
N LEU A 667 6.86 0.65 0.70
CA LEU A 667 8.30 0.47 0.57
C LEU A 667 8.78 0.73 -0.86
N ASP A 668 9.73 1.66 -1.04
CA ASP A 668 10.33 1.94 -2.35
C ASP A 668 9.30 2.29 -3.45
N CYS A 669 8.26 3.05 -3.08
CA CYS A 669 7.13 3.38 -3.97
C CYS A 669 7.15 4.84 -4.43
N VAL A 670 6.44 5.11 -5.53
CA VAL A 670 6.22 6.46 -6.07
C VAL A 670 4.74 6.78 -6.15
N PHE A 671 4.33 7.90 -5.55
CA PHE A 671 3.00 8.46 -5.62
C PHE A 671 3.08 9.80 -6.35
N GLU A 672 2.50 9.91 -7.56
CA GLU A 672 2.63 11.11 -8.39
C GLU A 672 1.28 11.66 -8.84
N GLY A 673 1.00 12.93 -8.55
CA GLY A 673 -0.18 13.65 -9.09
C GLY A 673 -1.53 13.12 -8.60
N ASN A 674 -1.57 12.34 -7.53
CA ASN A 674 -2.83 11.83 -6.97
C ASN A 674 -3.65 12.99 -6.37
N THR A 675 -4.96 12.94 -6.56
CA THR A 675 -5.85 14.07 -6.22
C THR A 675 -7.05 13.60 -5.41
N ALA A 676 -7.38 14.34 -4.35
CA ALA A 676 -8.70 14.27 -3.73
C ALA A 676 -9.46 15.56 -4.09
N ASP A 677 -10.53 15.47 -4.88
CA ASP A 677 -11.34 16.59 -5.36
C ASP A 677 -12.75 16.53 -4.77
N GLY A 678 -13.03 17.43 -3.82
CA GLY A 678 -14.33 17.54 -3.17
C GLY A 678 -15.32 18.36 -4.02
N PRO A 679 -16.56 17.87 -4.25
CA PRO A 679 -17.66 18.72 -4.73
C PRO A 679 -18.06 19.76 -3.65
N LEU A 680 -19.00 20.64 -4.01
CA LEU A 680 -19.57 21.65 -3.13
C LEU A 680 -20.00 21.03 -1.78
N SER A 681 -19.49 21.57 -0.65
CA SER A 681 -19.89 21.27 0.75
C SER A 681 -19.35 20.01 1.47
N GLN A 682 -18.17 19.48 1.09
CA GLN A 682 -17.59 18.29 1.75
C GLN A 682 -16.12 18.46 2.18
N LYS A 683 -15.72 17.79 3.27
CA LYS A 683 -14.33 17.72 3.75
C LYS A 683 -13.47 16.80 2.88
N VAL A 684 -12.23 17.21 2.65
CA VAL A 684 -11.26 16.51 1.78
C VAL A 684 -10.06 16.06 2.61
N TYR A 685 -9.69 14.78 2.49
CA TYR A 685 -8.65 14.15 3.30
C TYR A 685 -7.61 13.43 2.44
N GLY A 686 -6.35 13.88 2.49
CA GLY A 686 -5.20 13.18 1.90
C GLY A 686 -5.28 13.04 0.37
N GLY A 687 -4.58 13.89 -0.37
CA GLY A 687 -4.55 13.79 -1.85
C GLY A 687 -3.90 12.52 -2.39
N ALA A 688 -3.08 11.81 -1.60
CA ALA A 688 -2.57 10.48 -1.97
C ALA A 688 -3.06 9.40 -1.01
N VAL A 689 -2.74 9.49 0.28
CA VAL A 689 -3.05 8.45 1.26
C VAL A 689 -3.85 9.06 2.41
N SER A 690 -4.95 8.39 2.76
CA SER A 690 -5.75 8.67 3.95
C SER A 690 -5.84 7.41 4.79
N ILE A 691 -5.43 7.50 6.06
CA ILE A 691 -5.54 6.40 7.02
C ILE A 691 -6.38 6.84 8.23
N ASP A 692 -7.37 6.03 8.57
CA ASP A 692 -8.18 6.16 9.78
C ASP A 692 -7.93 4.96 10.68
N ASP A 693 -7.37 5.19 11.86
CA ASP A 693 -6.89 4.16 12.79
C ASP A 693 -5.78 3.26 12.19
N GLY A 694 -5.14 2.42 13.00
CA GLY A 694 -4.06 1.52 12.55
C GLY A 694 -2.68 2.17 12.40
N ARG A 695 -1.82 1.58 11.57
CA ARG A 695 -0.42 2.00 11.36
C ARG A 695 -0.10 2.35 9.92
N LEU A 696 0.64 3.44 9.73
CA LEU A 696 1.22 3.80 8.43
C LEU A 696 2.75 3.80 8.52
N ASN A 697 3.37 2.80 7.89
CA ASN A 697 4.82 2.69 7.77
C ASN A 697 5.24 2.97 6.33
N VAL A 698 5.96 4.07 6.10
CA VAL A 698 6.45 4.43 4.77
C VAL A 698 7.97 4.54 4.80
N THR A 699 8.64 3.81 3.91
CA THR A 699 10.10 3.80 3.81
C THR A 699 10.57 4.03 2.36
N ARG A 700 11.57 4.89 2.18
CA ARG A 700 12.24 5.16 0.87
C ARG A 700 11.27 5.46 -0.28
N SER A 701 10.16 6.13 0.02
CA SER A 701 9.10 6.38 -0.95
C SER A 701 8.93 7.87 -1.22
N THR A 702 8.39 8.19 -2.40
CA THR A 702 8.22 9.58 -2.87
C THR A 702 6.76 9.91 -3.10
N PHE A 703 6.29 11.03 -2.53
CA PHE A 703 5.00 11.65 -2.80
C PHE A 703 5.24 12.98 -3.52
N ARG A 704 4.77 13.09 -4.76
CA ARG A 704 5.04 14.24 -5.62
C ARG A 704 3.76 14.80 -6.20
N GLY A 705 3.53 16.09 -6.01
CA GLY A 705 2.46 16.82 -6.71
C GLY A 705 1.04 16.41 -6.29
N SER A 706 0.88 15.75 -5.14
CA SER A 706 -0.45 15.38 -4.65
C SER A 706 -1.27 16.63 -4.35
N THR A 707 -2.54 16.60 -4.76
CA THR A 707 -3.44 17.76 -4.67
C THR A 707 -4.67 17.42 -3.85
N ALA A 708 -5.04 18.33 -2.94
CA ALA A 708 -6.37 18.33 -2.35
C ALA A 708 -7.14 19.55 -2.88
N SER A 709 -8.21 19.32 -3.62
CA SER A 709 -8.99 20.34 -4.30
C SER A 709 -10.34 20.49 -3.63
N TYR A 710 -10.77 21.74 -3.47
CA TYR A 710 -11.94 22.09 -2.70
C TYR A 710 -12.71 23.27 -3.33
N ARG A 711 -14.04 23.14 -3.38
CA ARG A 711 -14.99 24.16 -3.91
C ARG A 711 -16.10 24.37 -2.87
N GLN A 712 -16.25 25.57 -2.28
CA GLN A 712 -17.22 25.83 -1.19
C GLN A 712 -18.56 26.45 -1.62
N ASP A 713 -19.62 26.08 -0.87
CA ASP A 713 -20.70 26.97 -0.41
C ASP A 713 -20.86 26.88 1.14
N ASP A 714 -20.80 28.05 1.80
CA ASP A 714 -21.15 28.50 3.17
C ASP A 714 -21.26 27.62 4.45
N LYS A 715 -20.98 26.29 4.55
CA LYS A 715 -21.39 25.59 5.81
C LYS A 715 -20.53 24.54 6.53
N TYR A 716 -19.65 23.72 5.94
CA TYR A 716 -18.97 22.63 6.70
C TYR A 716 -17.63 22.15 6.11
N ASP A 717 -16.57 22.97 6.17
CA ASP A 717 -15.56 22.91 5.11
C ASP A 717 -14.10 22.98 5.58
N GLY A 718 -13.33 21.94 5.25
CA GLY A 718 -11.89 21.85 5.54
C GLY A 718 -11.13 20.88 4.64
N VAL A 719 -9.87 21.21 4.34
CA VAL A 719 -8.92 20.38 3.59
C VAL A 719 -7.81 19.94 4.53
N TYR A 720 -7.54 18.64 4.58
CA TYR A 720 -6.59 18.04 5.51
C TYR A 720 -5.57 17.17 4.78
N GLY A 721 -4.34 17.64 4.69
CA GLY A 721 -3.23 16.92 4.07
C GLY A 721 -3.31 16.89 2.55
N SER A 722 -2.40 17.59 1.85
CA SER A 722 -2.38 17.53 0.38
C SER A 722 -1.86 16.18 -0.15
N ALA A 723 -1.03 15.47 0.63
CA ALA A 723 -0.55 14.13 0.28
C ALA A 723 -1.03 13.09 1.30
N LEU A 724 -0.78 13.33 2.59
CA LEU A 724 -1.00 12.35 3.65
C LEU A 724 -1.99 12.88 4.70
N TYR A 725 -3.01 12.10 5.00
CA TYR A 725 -3.92 12.34 6.12
C TYR A 725 -3.90 11.14 7.07
N CYS A 726 -3.75 11.40 8.36
CA CYS A 726 -3.72 10.39 9.42
C CYS A 726 -4.61 10.81 10.59
N ASN A 727 -5.47 9.90 11.05
CA ASN A 727 -6.38 10.13 12.16
C ASN A 727 -6.42 8.92 13.09
N GLY A 728 -6.03 9.07 14.35
CA GLY A 728 -5.99 7.95 15.31
C GLY A 728 -4.90 6.91 15.03
N ALA A 729 -3.98 7.19 14.11
CA ALA A 729 -2.97 6.24 13.64
C ALA A 729 -1.57 6.45 14.27
N GLU A 730 -0.76 5.40 14.30
CA GLU A 730 0.70 5.48 14.48
C GLU A 730 1.38 5.59 13.11
N VAL A 731 2.24 6.59 12.94
CA VAL A 731 2.82 6.92 11.63
C VAL A 731 4.33 7.00 11.71
N LEU A 732 5.01 6.26 10.83
CA LEU A 732 6.46 6.23 10.70
C LEU A 732 6.87 6.48 9.24
N LEU A 733 7.58 7.58 9.00
CA LEU A 733 8.20 7.90 7.73
C LEU A 733 9.72 7.81 7.85
N VAL A 734 10.37 7.03 6.99
CA VAL A 734 11.83 6.85 6.97
C VAL A 734 12.39 7.06 5.57
N ASN A 735 13.30 8.02 5.41
CA ASN A 735 13.95 8.33 4.13
C ASN A 735 12.96 8.62 2.98
N CYS A 736 11.83 9.26 3.30
CA CYS A 736 10.79 9.59 2.33
C CYS A 736 10.95 11.01 1.79
N THR A 737 10.47 11.24 0.57
CA THR A 737 10.38 12.58 -0.03
C THR A 737 8.92 12.96 -0.22
N VAL A 738 8.49 14.12 0.29
CA VAL A 738 7.16 14.68 0.09
C VAL A 738 7.30 16.08 -0.50
N THR A 739 6.87 16.25 -1.75
CA THR A 739 7.15 17.48 -2.49
C THR A 739 6.01 17.95 -3.38
N GLY A 740 5.88 19.28 -3.51
CA GLY A 740 4.95 19.89 -4.44
C GLY A 740 3.49 19.67 -4.07
N GLY A 741 3.19 19.40 -2.80
CA GLY A 741 1.81 19.29 -2.31
C GLY A 741 1.04 20.59 -2.52
N ARG A 742 -0.17 20.50 -3.09
CA ARG A 742 -1.00 21.67 -3.42
C ARG A 742 -2.39 21.55 -2.83
N VAL A 743 -2.94 22.70 -2.44
CA VAL A 743 -4.36 22.81 -2.16
C VAL A 743 -4.99 23.81 -3.12
N ASN A 744 -5.88 23.30 -3.97
CA ASN A 744 -6.62 24.12 -4.92
C ASN A 744 -7.93 24.55 -4.29
N THR A 745 -8.10 25.85 -4.07
CA THR A 745 -9.35 26.44 -3.56
C THR A 745 -9.74 27.67 -4.37
N THR A 746 -11.03 27.86 -4.58
CA THR A 746 -11.60 29.03 -5.27
C THR A 746 -11.82 30.24 -4.35
N TYR A 747 -11.54 30.15 -3.04
CA TYR A 747 -11.85 31.20 -2.06
C TYR A 747 -10.65 31.61 -1.19
N THR A 748 -10.63 32.89 -0.78
CA THR A 748 -9.47 33.54 -0.13
C THR A 748 -9.50 33.57 1.40
N LYS A 749 -10.52 33.00 2.04
CA LYS A 749 -10.65 32.89 3.51
C LYS A 749 -11.48 31.67 3.86
N VAL A 750 -10.83 30.61 4.33
CA VAL A 750 -11.51 29.37 4.74
C VAL A 750 -11.13 29.09 6.18
N SER A 751 -12.13 28.95 7.06
CA SER A 751 -11.95 28.82 8.51
C SER A 751 -11.36 27.47 8.98
N GLU A 752 -11.23 26.46 8.10
CA GLU A 752 -10.66 25.15 8.45
C GLU A 752 -9.68 24.57 7.38
N LEU A 753 -8.84 25.40 6.74
CA LEU A 753 -7.77 24.91 5.84
C LEU A 753 -6.56 24.33 6.61
N LEU A 754 -6.77 23.27 7.37
CA LEU A 754 -5.75 22.64 8.20
C LEU A 754 -5.02 21.54 7.42
N GLY A 755 -4.08 21.87 6.53
CA GLY A 755 -3.44 20.78 5.78
C GLY A 755 -2.18 21.14 5.03
N GLY A 756 -1.01 20.92 5.64
CA GLY A 756 0.25 20.84 4.91
C GLY A 756 0.34 19.60 4.02
N ALA A 757 1.54 19.28 3.53
CA ALA A 757 1.80 18.03 2.82
C ALA A 757 1.26 16.80 3.58
N MET A 758 1.38 16.86 4.90
CA MET A 758 0.86 15.90 5.85
C MET A 758 0.01 16.56 6.93
N TYR A 759 -1.13 15.94 7.26
CA TYR A 759 -1.96 16.31 8.41
C TYR A 759 -2.16 15.10 9.34
N ALA A 760 -1.88 15.30 10.63
CA ALA A 760 -2.02 14.29 11.67
C ALA A 760 -3.01 14.76 12.76
N LYS A 761 -3.99 13.92 13.07
CA LYS A 761 -5.00 14.17 14.12
C LYS A 761 -5.00 13.03 15.12
N SER A 762 -4.80 13.35 16.40
CA SER A 762 -4.78 12.37 17.48
C SER A 762 -3.83 11.19 17.17
N SER A 763 -2.70 11.50 16.54
CA SER A 763 -1.76 10.54 15.96
C SER A 763 -0.35 10.74 16.50
N ASN A 764 0.42 9.65 16.61
CA ASN A 764 1.85 9.73 16.90
C ASN A 764 2.64 9.66 15.60
N LEU A 765 3.38 10.73 15.30
CA LEU A 765 4.11 10.88 14.05
C LEU A 765 5.61 10.85 14.30
N THR A 766 6.30 9.92 13.65
CA THR A 766 7.76 9.84 13.62
C THR A 766 8.28 10.01 12.20
N VAL A 767 9.18 10.97 12.00
CA VAL A 767 9.77 11.34 10.70
C VAL A 767 11.29 11.29 10.82
N ILE A 768 11.94 10.42 10.04
CA ILE A 768 13.40 10.19 10.12
C ILE A 768 14.01 10.29 8.73
N GLY A 769 15.03 11.13 8.55
CA GLY A 769 15.77 11.21 7.28
C GLY A 769 14.92 11.67 6.09
N CYS A 770 13.78 12.33 6.33
CA CYS A 770 12.82 12.67 5.28
C CYS A 770 13.05 14.08 4.72
N SER A 771 12.55 14.33 3.52
CA SER A 771 12.60 15.64 2.85
C SER A 771 11.20 16.13 2.51
N PHE A 772 10.78 17.26 3.10
CA PHE A 772 9.54 17.95 2.80
C PHE A 772 9.86 19.27 2.09
N THR A 773 9.53 19.35 0.80
CA THR A 773 9.94 20.48 -0.03
C THR A 773 8.80 21.08 -0.87
N ASP A 774 8.77 22.40 -0.99
CA ASP A 774 7.85 23.10 -1.88
C ASP A 774 6.37 22.75 -1.62
N ASN A 775 5.95 22.52 -0.37
CA ASN A 775 4.56 22.19 -0.04
C ASN A 775 3.78 23.44 0.42
N GLN A 776 2.57 23.59 -0.11
CA GLN A 776 1.63 24.63 0.28
C GLN A 776 0.89 24.23 1.57
N LEU A 777 0.50 25.22 2.37
CA LEU A 777 -0.10 25.08 3.72
C LEU A 777 0.83 24.38 4.73
N GLY A 778 2.15 24.45 4.50
CA GLY A 778 3.18 23.83 5.32
C GLY A 778 3.52 22.39 4.93
N ALA A 779 4.53 21.83 5.59
CA ALA A 779 4.93 20.43 5.41
C ALA A 779 4.09 19.49 6.29
N LEU A 780 3.93 19.85 7.57
CA LEU A 780 3.34 18.99 8.59
C LEU A 780 2.47 19.83 9.53
N VAL A 781 1.21 19.45 9.63
CA VAL A 781 0.28 20.03 10.59
C VAL A 781 -0.24 18.94 11.53
N ALA A 782 -0.20 19.21 12.82
CA ALA A 782 -0.50 18.25 13.88
C ALA A 782 -1.52 18.82 14.87
N TYR A 783 -2.60 18.06 15.11
CA TYR A 783 -3.65 18.38 16.08
C TYR A 783 -3.76 17.25 17.11
N GLU A 784 -3.66 17.57 18.41
CA GLU A 784 -3.71 16.59 19.51
C GLU A 784 -2.72 15.43 19.32
N SER A 785 -1.55 15.74 18.75
CA SER A 785 -0.60 14.74 18.21
C SER A 785 0.81 14.98 18.76
N MET A 786 1.58 13.91 18.90
CA MET A 786 3.01 13.98 19.16
C MET A 786 3.76 13.93 17.83
N VAL A 787 4.65 14.89 17.59
CA VAL A 787 5.50 14.93 16.39
C VAL A 787 6.95 14.76 16.80
N THR A 788 7.57 13.68 16.34
CA THR A 788 9.00 13.43 16.45
C THR A 788 9.62 13.53 15.06
N ALA A 789 10.59 14.42 14.88
CA ALA A 789 11.33 14.56 13.63
C ALA A 789 12.84 14.54 13.89
N HIS A 790 13.57 13.72 13.13
CA HIS A 790 15.01 13.55 13.24
C HIS A 790 15.70 13.56 11.87
N ASP A 791 16.87 14.20 11.76
CA ASP A 791 17.72 14.21 10.56
C ASP A 791 16.95 14.55 9.26
N SER A 792 15.93 15.40 9.35
CA SER A 792 15.01 15.68 8.24
C SER A 792 15.14 17.11 7.70
N VAL A 793 14.76 17.31 6.44
CA VAL A 793 14.82 18.59 5.74
C VAL A 793 13.43 19.12 5.46
N PHE A 794 13.20 20.37 5.82
CA PHE A 794 11.98 21.13 5.53
C PHE A 794 12.38 22.39 4.78
N ALA A 795 12.15 22.45 3.47
CA ALA A 795 12.58 23.60 2.67
C ALA A 795 11.50 24.15 1.76
N SER A 796 11.42 25.48 1.66
CA SER A 796 10.51 26.19 0.75
C SER A 796 9.03 25.81 0.95
N ASN A 797 8.63 25.34 2.13
CA ASN A 797 7.23 25.10 2.44
C ASN A 797 6.61 26.42 2.88
N TRP A 798 5.32 26.62 2.60
CA TRP A 798 4.71 27.89 2.95
C TRP A 798 3.24 27.82 3.35
N MET A 799 2.86 28.73 4.25
CA MET A 799 1.48 28.99 4.61
C MET A 799 0.98 30.25 3.86
N PRO A 800 0.07 30.11 2.86
CA PRO A 800 -0.43 31.21 2.04
C PRO A 800 -1.37 32.16 2.80
N SER A 801 -1.53 33.40 2.31
CA SER A 801 -2.32 34.47 2.95
C SER A 801 -3.83 34.23 3.05
N ILE A 802 -4.31 33.09 2.55
CA ILE A 802 -5.73 32.71 2.54
C ILE A 802 -6.18 32.05 3.86
N THR A 803 -5.25 31.82 4.79
CA THR A 803 -5.51 31.25 6.10
C THR A 803 -4.88 32.13 7.21
N ASP A 804 -5.41 32.02 8.43
CA ASP A 804 -4.84 32.66 9.64
C ASP A 804 -3.98 31.66 10.43
N LEU A 805 -3.34 30.71 9.74
CA LEU A 805 -2.62 29.59 10.34
C LEU A 805 -1.12 29.88 10.47
N ASP A 806 -0.48 29.21 11.42
CA ASP A 806 0.93 29.39 11.76
C ASP A 806 1.80 28.25 11.22
N GLY A 807 3.13 28.41 11.28
CA GLY A 807 4.09 27.35 10.94
C GLY A 807 4.27 27.16 9.44
N GLY A 808 5.23 27.85 8.83
CA GLY A 808 5.49 27.72 7.39
C GLY A 808 5.97 26.32 6.98
N ALA A 809 6.53 25.53 7.90
CA ALA A 809 6.83 24.11 7.68
C ALA A 809 6.08 23.19 8.64
N VAL A 810 6.23 23.40 9.95
CA VAL A 810 5.67 22.51 10.98
C VAL A 810 4.77 23.33 11.91
N TRP A 811 3.54 22.87 12.09
CA TRP A 811 2.63 23.46 13.05
C TRP A 811 1.98 22.41 13.93
N SER A 812 2.23 22.48 15.24
CA SER A 812 1.45 21.73 16.23
C SER A 812 0.46 22.68 16.88
N ILE A 813 -0.83 22.41 16.72
CA ILE A 813 -1.91 23.19 17.31
C ILE A 813 -1.99 22.91 18.81
N THR A 814 -1.96 21.62 19.16
CA THR A 814 -1.89 21.07 20.53
C THR A 814 -1.04 19.80 20.49
N GLY A 815 -0.48 19.37 21.64
CA GLY A 815 0.33 18.15 21.74
C GLY A 815 1.79 18.45 22.08
N SER A 816 2.74 17.84 21.35
CA SER A 816 4.17 18.09 21.59
C SER A 816 5.01 17.94 20.33
N LEU A 817 6.09 18.72 20.28
CA LEU A 817 7.10 18.67 19.23
C LEU A 817 8.43 18.23 19.83
N GLU A 818 9.04 17.20 19.26
CA GLU A 818 10.42 16.79 19.50
C GLU A 818 11.15 16.76 18.15
N ILE A 819 11.91 17.81 17.85
CA ILE A 819 12.55 17.99 16.55
C ILE A 819 14.04 18.10 16.78
N THR A 820 14.81 17.20 16.18
CA THR A 820 16.25 17.11 16.41
C THR A 820 17.03 16.97 15.11
N GLN A 821 18.20 17.62 15.01
CA GLN A 821 19.10 17.55 13.86
C GLN A 821 18.43 17.84 12.49
N CYS A 822 17.34 18.60 12.48
CA CYS A 822 16.60 18.93 11.27
C CYS A 822 17.07 20.26 10.67
N ARG A 823 16.87 20.43 9.36
CA ARG A 823 17.14 21.68 8.64
C ARG A 823 15.84 22.31 8.12
N PHE A 824 15.56 23.53 8.54
CA PHE A 824 14.47 24.38 8.08
C PHE A 824 15.02 25.53 7.25
N HIS A 825 14.73 25.54 5.95
CA HIS A 825 15.30 26.51 5.03
C HIS A 825 14.24 27.20 4.16
N ALA A 826 14.23 28.54 4.14
CA ALA A 826 13.38 29.31 3.24
C ALA A 826 11.87 28.99 3.36
N ASN A 827 11.40 28.54 4.52
CA ASN A 827 9.97 28.34 4.76
C ASN A 827 9.33 29.68 5.12
N TRP A 828 8.07 29.90 4.73
CA TRP A 828 7.40 31.17 5.04
C TRP A 828 5.95 31.05 5.49
N ALA A 829 5.51 31.98 6.35
CA ALA A 829 4.11 32.18 6.71
C ALA A 829 3.67 33.59 6.32
N GLU A 830 2.79 33.73 5.31
CA GLU A 830 2.40 35.02 4.72
C GLU A 830 1.53 35.88 5.64
N ARG A 831 0.83 35.27 6.59
CA ARG A 831 -0.01 35.96 7.59
C ARG A 831 0.10 35.40 9.01
N GLY A 832 0.78 34.27 9.17
CA GLY A 832 0.93 33.58 10.45
C GLY A 832 2.24 33.88 11.16
N ASN A 833 2.40 33.21 12.29
CA ASN A 833 3.59 33.16 13.11
C ASN A 833 4.47 31.95 12.74
N GLY A 834 5.75 31.98 13.10
CA GLY A 834 6.63 30.82 12.98
C GLY A 834 6.91 30.48 11.52
N GLY A 835 7.84 31.19 10.89
CA GLY A 835 8.14 30.97 9.46
C GLY A 835 8.57 29.55 9.14
N ALA A 836 9.14 28.84 10.11
CA ALA A 836 9.40 27.40 10.03
C ALA A 836 8.50 26.60 10.98
N VAL A 837 8.55 26.87 12.28
CA VAL A 837 7.88 26.06 13.31
C VAL A 837 6.97 26.92 14.16
N ALA A 838 5.75 26.46 14.37
CA ALA A 838 4.83 27.03 15.32
C ALA A 838 4.32 25.97 16.31
N CYS A 839 4.30 26.34 17.59
CA CYS A 839 3.76 25.55 18.69
C CYS A 839 2.62 26.35 19.32
N GLY A 840 1.40 25.87 19.09
CA GLY A 840 0.15 26.51 19.48
C GLY A 840 -0.24 26.24 20.94
N THR A 841 -1.51 26.53 21.25
CA THR A 841 -2.02 26.51 22.62
C THR A 841 -1.95 25.12 23.24
N GLY A 842 -1.14 24.95 24.28
CA GLY A 842 -1.01 23.68 24.98
C GLY A 842 0.04 22.74 24.39
N CYS A 843 0.76 23.18 23.36
CA CYS A 843 1.91 22.48 22.81
C CYS A 843 3.18 22.74 23.64
N SER A 844 4.05 21.73 23.80
CA SER A 844 5.43 21.90 24.30
C SER A 844 6.42 21.55 23.18
N ALA A 845 7.55 22.26 23.11
CA ALA A 845 8.52 22.08 22.04
C ALA A 845 9.93 21.82 22.57
N VAL A 846 10.54 20.73 22.12
CA VAL A 846 11.94 20.39 22.33
C VAL A 846 12.62 20.40 20.96
N LEU A 847 13.46 21.41 20.73
CA LEU A 847 14.18 21.64 19.49
C LEU A 847 15.68 21.51 19.77
N GLN A 848 16.34 20.48 19.22
CA GLN A 848 17.76 20.21 19.52
C GLN A 848 18.62 20.06 18.27
N GLY A 849 19.69 20.85 18.15
CA GLY A 849 20.66 20.71 17.06
C GLY A 849 20.12 21.08 15.68
N ASN A 850 19.02 21.83 15.61
CA ASN A 850 18.37 22.17 14.35
C ASN A 850 18.98 23.41 13.71
N VAL A 851 18.89 23.51 12.38
CA VAL A 851 19.29 24.69 11.60
C VAL A 851 18.05 25.37 11.03
N PHE A 852 17.85 26.64 11.35
CA PHE A 852 16.78 27.50 10.83
C PHE A 852 17.41 28.65 10.04
N ALA A 853 17.34 28.59 8.71
CA ALA A 853 17.95 29.58 7.83
C ALA A 853 16.96 30.18 6.83
N LEU A 854 16.94 31.50 6.70
CA LEU A 854 16.12 32.23 5.71
C LEU A 854 14.60 31.99 5.85
N ASN A 855 14.11 31.61 7.03
CA ASN A 855 12.66 31.45 7.24
C ASN A 855 12.02 32.82 7.50
N SER A 856 10.75 32.98 7.09
CA SER A 856 10.07 34.27 7.17
C SER A 856 8.66 34.15 7.73
N ALA A 857 8.26 35.05 8.62
CA ALA A 857 6.88 35.17 9.11
C ALA A 857 6.40 36.62 8.97
N ALA A 858 5.10 36.80 8.71
CA ALA A 858 4.52 38.14 8.65
C ALA A 858 4.37 38.76 10.05
N VAL A 859 4.01 37.94 11.04
CA VAL A 859 3.66 38.37 12.40
C VAL A 859 4.82 38.13 13.36
N GLU A 860 4.87 37.01 14.07
CA GLU A 860 5.90 36.78 15.10
C GLU A 860 6.71 35.51 14.85
N GLY A 861 7.97 35.49 15.28
CA GLY A 861 8.85 34.32 15.20
C GLY A 861 9.25 34.01 13.77
N GLY A 862 10.19 34.78 13.20
CA GLY A 862 10.60 34.59 11.81
C GLY A 862 11.04 33.16 11.48
N ALA A 863 11.58 32.42 12.45
CA ALA A 863 11.71 30.96 12.38
C ALA A 863 10.72 30.23 13.28
N VAL A 864 10.69 30.55 14.58
CA VAL A 864 9.98 29.76 15.59
C VAL A 864 9.04 30.63 16.42
N ALA A 865 7.80 30.18 16.54
CA ALA A 865 6.75 30.79 17.36
C ALA A 865 6.26 29.83 18.44
N LEU A 866 6.26 30.27 19.71
CA LEU A 866 5.92 29.48 20.89
C LEU A 866 4.80 30.14 21.69
N TYR A 867 3.55 29.70 21.52
CA TYR A 867 2.39 30.28 22.21
C TYR A 867 1.57 29.18 22.88
N ALA A 868 2.04 28.69 24.02
CA ALA A 868 1.27 27.78 24.85
C ALA A 868 0.34 28.59 25.78
N GLY A 869 -0.91 28.16 25.93
CA GLY A 869 -1.90 28.86 26.76
C GLY A 869 -1.62 28.80 28.27
N LEU A 870 -2.66 28.65 29.09
CA LEU A 870 -2.59 28.78 30.56
C LEU A 870 -1.90 27.61 31.30
N GLY A 871 -0.99 26.86 30.67
CA GLY A 871 -0.53 25.55 31.16
C GLY A 871 0.88 25.46 31.74
N GLY A 872 1.68 26.55 31.81
CA GLY A 872 3.04 26.46 32.38
C GLY A 872 4.01 25.59 31.58
N HIS A 873 3.78 25.47 30.26
CA HIS A 873 4.54 24.58 29.37
C HIS A 873 6.01 24.96 29.30
N ARG A 874 6.86 23.97 29.01
CA ARG A 874 8.31 24.14 28.91
C ARG A 874 8.74 23.96 27.46
N HIS A 875 9.46 24.96 26.96
CA HIS A 875 10.08 24.93 25.63
C HIS A 875 11.59 24.94 25.77
N GLU A 876 12.25 24.04 25.04
CA GLU A 876 13.70 23.89 25.06
C GLU A 876 14.26 24.01 23.65
N LEU A 877 15.13 25.00 23.44
CA LEU A 877 15.84 25.23 22.19
C LEU A 877 17.33 25.06 22.49
N SER A 878 17.91 23.92 22.15
CA SER A 878 19.29 23.59 22.50
C SER A 878 20.15 23.31 21.27
N GLY A 879 21.38 23.83 21.22
CA GLY A 879 22.30 23.56 20.11
C GLY A 879 21.79 24.04 18.73
N CYS A 880 20.82 24.94 18.67
CA CYS A 880 20.16 25.34 17.43
C CYS A 880 20.86 26.54 16.77
N ASN A 881 20.80 26.62 15.45
CA ASN A 881 21.37 27.72 14.68
C ASN A 881 20.28 28.47 13.89
N PHE A 882 19.99 29.70 14.28
CA PHE A 882 19.02 30.59 13.65
C PHE A 882 19.75 31.69 12.88
N THR A 883 19.76 31.59 11.55
CA THR A 883 20.48 32.52 10.67
C THR A 883 19.56 33.21 9.68
N ALA A 884 19.64 34.55 9.63
CA ALA A 884 18.95 35.35 8.62
C ALA A 884 17.45 35.04 8.48
N ASN A 885 16.76 34.80 9.60
CA ASN A 885 15.31 34.66 9.64
C ASN A 885 14.65 36.04 9.80
N TRP A 886 13.44 36.20 9.30
CA TRP A 886 12.79 37.50 9.19
C TRP A 886 11.34 37.48 9.68
N ALA A 887 11.03 38.31 10.68
CA ALA A 887 9.66 38.71 11.01
C ALA A 887 9.38 40.06 10.32
N GLU A 888 8.58 40.08 9.25
CA GLU A 888 8.40 41.26 8.39
C GLU A 888 7.76 42.43 9.14
N GLY A 889 6.62 42.19 9.79
CA GLY A 889 5.83 43.22 10.47
C GLY A 889 5.77 43.11 11.98
N GLY A 890 6.21 42.00 12.59
CA GLY A 890 6.12 41.80 14.04
C GLY A 890 7.43 41.43 14.71
N HIS A 891 7.37 40.57 15.73
CA HIS A 891 8.39 40.45 16.76
C HIS A 891 9.20 39.15 16.67
N GLY A 892 10.44 39.15 17.19
CA GLY A 892 11.25 37.94 17.29
C GLY A 892 11.72 37.44 15.93
N GLY A 893 12.76 38.05 15.36
CA GLY A 893 13.22 37.71 14.00
C GLY A 893 13.65 36.25 13.85
N ALA A 894 14.19 35.64 14.91
CA ALA A 894 14.35 34.18 14.99
C ALA A 894 13.23 33.53 15.81
N VAL A 895 13.09 33.93 17.07
CA VAL A 895 12.21 33.26 18.04
C VAL A 895 11.27 34.27 18.69
N ALA A 896 9.98 33.94 18.72
CA ALA A 896 8.99 34.66 19.51
C ALA A 896 8.25 33.71 20.46
N ALA A 897 8.01 34.16 21.69
CA ALA A 897 7.30 33.38 22.69
C ALA A 897 6.37 34.22 23.56
N GLY A 898 5.17 33.71 23.85
CA GLY A 898 4.15 34.43 24.60
C GLY A 898 3.26 33.54 25.48
N GLY A 899 2.87 34.04 26.66
CA GLY A 899 1.97 33.35 27.59
C GLY A 899 2.69 32.79 28.82
N PRO A 900 1.98 32.30 29.86
CA PRO A 900 2.58 31.88 31.14
C PRO A 900 3.30 30.54 31.01
N GLN A 901 4.43 30.53 30.30
CA GLN A 901 5.25 29.36 29.96
C GLN A 901 6.73 29.59 30.30
N GLN A 902 7.55 28.55 30.18
CA GLN A 902 8.99 28.58 30.45
C GLN A 902 9.77 28.38 29.15
N VAL A 903 10.74 29.23 28.89
CA VAL A 903 11.55 29.19 27.67
C VAL A 903 13.03 29.08 28.03
N TYR A 904 13.67 28.02 27.54
CA TYR A 904 15.10 27.76 27.72
C TYR A 904 15.79 27.74 26.36
N ILE A 905 16.78 28.61 26.16
CA ILE A 905 17.60 28.64 24.94
C ILE A 905 19.06 28.39 25.34
N ALA A 906 19.61 27.24 24.96
CA ALA A 906 20.93 26.82 25.38
C ALA A 906 21.85 26.50 24.20
N HIS A 907 23.14 26.81 24.32
CA HIS A 907 24.17 26.42 23.35
C HIS A 907 23.84 26.79 21.90
N SER A 908 23.07 27.85 21.69
CA SER A 908 22.49 28.18 20.38
C SER A 908 23.13 29.43 19.77
N LEU A 909 23.01 29.56 18.46
CA LEU A 909 23.43 30.74 17.69
C LEU A 909 22.19 31.40 17.09
N LEU A 910 22.01 32.69 17.34
CA LEU A 910 20.97 33.53 16.75
C LEU A 910 21.65 34.70 16.05
N ASP A 911 21.91 34.55 14.76
CA ASP A 911 22.72 35.46 13.98
C ASP A 911 21.97 36.10 12.82
N SER A 912 22.18 37.41 12.62
CA SER A 912 21.70 38.14 11.45
C SER A 912 20.17 38.09 11.24
N ASN A 913 19.37 37.89 12.28
CA ASN A 913 17.92 37.84 12.17
C ASN A 913 17.31 39.24 12.25
N VAL A 914 16.15 39.42 11.61
CA VAL A 914 15.51 40.73 11.46
C VAL A 914 14.06 40.67 11.94
N ALA A 915 13.65 41.67 12.72
CA ALA A 915 12.26 41.89 13.09
C ALA A 915 11.83 43.32 12.71
N GLY A 916 10.68 43.48 12.07
CA GLY A 916 10.08 44.80 11.86
C GLY A 916 9.65 45.47 13.16
N GLY A 917 9.26 44.67 14.16
CA GLY A 917 8.92 45.08 15.52
C GLY A 917 10.08 44.91 16.49
N MET A 918 9.81 44.29 17.64
CA MET A 918 10.75 44.14 18.76
C MET A 918 11.50 42.81 18.73
N GLY A 919 12.70 42.75 19.29
CA GLY A 919 13.46 41.50 19.43
C GLY A 919 13.99 41.01 18.09
N GLY A 920 15.05 41.63 17.56
CA GLY A 920 15.60 41.25 16.25
C GLY A 920 16.02 39.78 16.21
N GLY A 921 16.60 39.27 17.31
CA GLY A 921 16.80 37.84 17.52
C GLY A 921 15.61 37.20 18.23
N VAL A 922 15.33 37.62 19.46
CA VAL A 922 14.34 36.99 20.34
C VAL A 922 13.35 38.01 20.90
N HIS A 923 12.06 37.68 20.87
CA HIS A 923 11.02 38.39 21.61
C HIS A 923 10.29 37.45 22.56
N ILE A 924 10.18 37.82 23.84
CA ILE A 924 9.45 37.03 24.84
C ILE A 924 8.54 37.95 25.67
N HIS A 925 7.28 37.57 25.84
CA HIS A 925 6.35 38.31 26.70
C HIS A 925 5.49 37.39 27.58
N ASN A 926 5.06 37.87 28.75
CA ASN A 926 4.16 37.15 29.67
C ASN A 926 4.62 35.75 30.14
N CYS A 927 5.90 35.41 29.99
CA CYS A 927 6.45 34.13 30.42
C CYS A 927 6.72 34.08 31.93
N THR A 928 6.79 32.86 32.48
CA THR A 928 7.06 32.61 33.90
C THR A 928 8.52 32.27 34.18
N HIS A 929 9.31 31.93 33.16
CA HIS A 929 10.75 31.76 33.30
C HIS A 929 11.44 31.87 31.95
N ILE A 930 12.60 32.54 31.92
CA ILE A 930 13.43 32.67 30.73
C ILE A 930 14.87 32.40 31.12
N ALA A 931 15.54 31.49 30.41
CA ALA A 931 16.96 31.26 30.59
C ALA A 931 17.67 31.16 29.24
N LEU A 932 18.70 31.97 29.04
CA LEU A 932 19.66 31.80 27.97
C LEU A 932 20.99 31.34 28.56
N ASN A 933 21.48 30.19 28.11
CA ASN A 933 22.72 29.58 28.60
C ASN A 933 23.69 29.29 27.46
N ALA A 934 24.92 29.79 27.52
CA ALA A 934 25.95 29.57 26.52
C ALA A 934 25.47 29.87 25.08
N THR A 935 24.63 30.89 24.93
CA THR A 935 23.98 31.26 23.67
C THR A 935 24.57 32.54 23.11
N THR A 936 24.78 32.59 21.81
CA THR A 936 25.24 33.79 21.09
C THR A 936 24.08 34.42 20.34
N VAL A 937 23.80 35.70 20.59
CA VAL A 937 22.82 36.49 19.85
C VAL A 937 23.54 37.64 19.19
N SER A 938 23.78 37.52 17.88
CA SER A 938 24.66 38.42 17.14
C SER A 938 24.05 39.04 15.88
N GLU A 939 24.44 40.27 15.57
CA GLU A 939 24.12 40.95 14.30
C GLU A 939 22.62 41.02 13.97
N ASN A 940 21.74 40.93 14.99
CA ASN A 940 20.30 40.96 14.76
C ASN A 940 19.79 42.40 14.72
N ARG A 941 18.70 42.65 13.96
CA ARG A 941 18.11 43.99 13.78
C ARG A 941 16.63 44.03 14.14
N ALA A 942 16.23 45.02 14.94
CA ALA A 942 14.84 45.32 15.27
C ALA A 942 14.44 46.71 14.76
N GLY A 943 13.28 46.82 14.10
CA GLY A 943 12.66 48.13 13.80
C GLY A 943 12.02 48.81 15.01
N GLY A 944 11.84 48.05 16.10
CA GLY A 944 11.40 48.52 17.41
C GLY A 944 12.51 48.40 18.46
N ASN A 945 12.17 47.88 19.64
CA ASN A 945 13.07 47.74 20.78
C ASN A 945 13.76 46.36 20.81
N GLY A 946 14.94 46.28 21.44
CA GLY A 946 15.63 45.01 21.66
C GLY A 946 16.23 44.47 20.37
N GLY A 947 17.35 45.03 19.90
CA GLY A 947 17.98 44.60 18.65
C GLY A 947 18.36 43.12 18.68
N GLY A 948 18.92 42.67 19.81
CA GLY A 948 19.12 41.25 20.09
C GLY A 948 17.89 40.61 20.71
N LEU A 949 17.51 41.10 21.89
CA LEU A 949 16.45 40.54 22.72
C LEU A 949 15.49 41.60 23.26
N SER A 950 14.20 41.27 23.25
CA SER A 950 13.14 42.02 23.92
C SER A 950 12.37 41.11 24.87
N VAL A 951 12.32 41.46 26.15
CA VAL A 951 11.60 40.70 27.20
C VAL A 951 10.63 41.61 27.94
N GLY A 952 9.37 41.19 28.07
CA GLY A 952 8.29 42.03 28.61
C GLY A 952 7.28 41.33 29.52
N HIS A 953 6.73 42.07 30.49
CA HIS A 953 5.50 41.73 31.22
C HIS A 953 5.52 40.37 31.95
N MET A 954 6.59 40.07 32.66
CA MET A 954 6.70 38.84 33.47
C MET A 954 6.21 39.11 34.90
N ALA A 955 5.06 38.54 35.25
CA ALA A 955 4.45 38.71 36.57
C ALA A 955 5.21 38.01 37.71
N SER A 956 6.00 36.99 37.38
CA SER A 956 6.78 36.18 38.31
C SER A 956 7.84 35.37 37.57
N GLY A 957 8.94 35.06 38.25
CA GLY A 957 10.01 34.20 37.79
C GLY A 957 11.13 34.96 37.07
N GLY A 958 12.34 34.38 37.15
CA GLY A 958 13.56 35.06 36.73
C GLY A 958 13.83 35.03 35.23
N PHE A 959 14.60 36.02 34.78
CA PHE A 959 15.27 36.04 33.48
C PHE A 959 16.80 35.94 33.70
N THR A 960 17.43 34.86 33.26
CA THR A 960 18.87 34.64 33.45
C THR A 960 19.61 34.57 32.12
N LEU A 961 20.71 35.32 32.02
CA LEU A 961 21.76 35.15 31.02
C LEU A 961 22.97 34.52 31.69
N SER A 962 23.32 33.31 31.25
CA SER A 962 24.49 32.57 31.75
C SER A 962 25.43 32.21 30.60
N GLY A 963 26.71 32.55 30.73
CA GLY A 963 27.74 32.30 29.70
C GLY A 963 27.40 32.79 28.29
N SER A 964 26.50 33.77 28.15
CA SER A 964 25.88 34.14 26.88
C SER A 964 26.45 35.44 26.33
N ASN A 965 26.56 35.55 25.01
CA ASN A 965 27.13 36.72 24.33
C ASN A 965 26.07 37.41 23.45
N ILE A 966 25.73 38.65 23.79
CA ILE A 966 24.78 39.50 23.05
C ILE A 966 25.58 40.59 22.35
N SER A 967 25.81 40.47 21.03
CA SER A 967 26.75 41.37 20.36
C SER A 967 26.41 41.83 18.95
N GLY A 968 26.77 43.08 18.60
CA GLY A 968 26.57 43.58 17.23
C GLY A 968 25.11 43.81 16.84
N ASN A 969 24.18 43.76 17.81
CA ASN A 969 22.76 43.90 17.50
C ASN A 969 22.34 45.37 17.40
N VAL A 970 21.33 45.66 16.58
CA VAL A 970 20.86 47.01 16.27
C VAL A 970 19.36 47.14 16.49
N ALA A 971 18.93 48.17 17.20
CA ALA A 971 17.52 48.56 17.30
C ALA A 971 17.30 49.99 16.77
N ASP A 972 16.20 50.21 16.04
CA ASP A 972 15.80 51.56 15.66
C ASP A 972 15.20 52.30 16.88
N GLY A 973 14.56 51.57 17.80
CA GLY A 973 14.07 52.03 19.10
C GLY A 973 15.10 51.95 20.22
N ASP A 974 14.70 51.38 21.37
CA ASP A 974 15.50 51.28 22.60
C ASP A 974 16.11 49.89 22.79
N GLY A 975 17.24 49.79 23.52
CA GLY A 975 17.84 48.50 23.87
C GLY A 975 18.51 47.81 22.68
N GLY A 976 19.68 48.28 22.24
CA GLY A 976 20.38 47.72 21.07
C GLY A 976 20.70 46.24 21.25
N GLY A 977 21.21 45.85 22.42
CA GLY A 977 21.37 44.45 22.80
C GLY A 977 20.10 43.88 23.44
N LEU A 978 19.69 44.48 24.55
CA LEU A 978 18.62 44.00 25.44
C LEU A 978 17.62 45.12 25.75
N TYR A 979 16.33 44.84 25.58
CA TYR A 979 15.23 45.64 26.14
C TYR A 979 14.44 44.77 27.13
N VAL A 980 14.36 45.19 28.40
CA VAL A 980 13.67 44.44 29.46
C VAL A 980 12.68 45.35 30.17
N ALA A 981 11.40 44.99 30.14
CA ALA A 981 10.33 45.81 30.70
C ALA A 981 9.35 45.00 31.56
N TYR A 982 8.97 45.52 32.74
CA TYR A 982 7.96 44.93 33.62
C TYR A 982 8.25 43.45 33.98
N VAL A 983 9.50 43.13 34.30
CA VAL A 983 9.93 41.81 34.79
C VAL A 983 10.12 41.89 36.30
N ALA A 984 9.26 41.21 37.06
CA ALA A 984 9.16 41.35 38.51
C ALA A 984 10.47 40.98 39.25
N ASP A 985 11.09 39.86 38.87
CA ASP A 985 12.32 39.35 39.51
C ASP A 985 13.60 39.87 38.83
N GLY A 986 13.47 40.73 37.82
CA GLY A 986 14.59 41.31 37.09
C GLY A 986 15.33 40.34 36.16
N ILE A 987 16.47 40.81 35.66
CA ILE A 987 17.43 40.09 34.83
C ILE A 987 18.75 39.88 35.58
N GLU A 988 19.29 38.67 35.49
CA GLU A 988 20.59 38.30 36.03
C GLU A 988 21.61 38.01 34.91
N LEU A 989 22.78 38.63 34.99
CA LEU A 989 23.94 38.36 34.11
C LEU A 989 25.07 37.76 34.94
N ASP A 990 25.47 36.54 34.58
CA ASP A 990 26.57 35.85 35.26
C ASP A 990 27.96 36.26 34.79
N GLU A 991 28.97 35.65 35.39
CA GLU A 991 30.38 35.99 35.19
C GLU A 991 30.91 35.82 33.77
N ALA A 992 30.26 34.97 32.98
CA ALA A 992 30.66 34.63 31.62
C ALA A 992 29.76 35.29 30.57
N SER A 993 28.86 36.20 30.99
CA SER A 993 27.92 36.86 30.09
C SER A 993 28.40 38.25 29.64
N HIS A 994 28.22 38.53 28.35
CA HIS A 994 28.72 39.76 27.70
C HIS A 994 27.64 40.42 26.85
N VAL A 995 27.53 41.76 26.94
CA VAL A 995 26.64 42.59 26.12
C VAL A 995 27.48 43.64 25.42
N THR A 996 27.92 43.35 24.19
CA THR A 996 28.96 44.15 23.54
C THR A 996 28.72 44.57 22.10
N GLY A 997 29.14 45.77 21.70
CA GLY A 997 29.08 46.18 20.30
C GLY A 997 27.66 46.43 19.77
N ASN A 998 26.66 46.55 20.64
CA ASN A 998 25.27 46.76 20.24
C ASN A 998 24.97 48.25 20.06
N ALA A 999 24.00 48.57 19.21
CA ALA A 999 23.69 49.95 18.85
C ALA A 999 22.19 50.25 18.83
N VAL A 1000 21.84 51.50 19.11
CA VAL A 1000 20.51 52.06 18.80
C VAL A 1000 20.64 53.24 17.84
N GLU A 1001 19.78 53.31 16.82
CA GLU A 1001 19.84 54.39 15.83
C GLU A 1001 19.21 55.70 16.35
N ALA A 1002 18.05 55.61 17.03
CA ALA A 1002 17.32 56.80 17.52
C ALA A 1002 16.96 56.77 19.01
N GLY A 1003 17.08 55.63 19.70
CA GLY A 1003 16.70 55.47 21.11
C GLY A 1003 17.84 55.50 22.12
N SER A 1004 17.59 54.86 23.26
CA SER A 1004 18.45 54.83 24.45
C SER A 1004 18.76 53.39 24.89
N GLY A 1005 19.85 53.20 25.63
CA GLY A 1005 20.25 51.86 26.08
C GLY A 1005 20.93 51.08 24.96
N GLY A 1006 22.14 51.49 24.56
CA GLY A 1006 22.86 50.82 23.45
C GLY A 1006 23.10 49.34 23.75
N GLY A 1007 23.55 49.04 24.97
CA GLY A 1007 23.66 47.68 25.49
C GLY A 1007 22.33 47.19 26.06
N VAL A 1008 21.88 47.81 27.16
CA VAL A 1008 20.71 47.38 27.93
C VAL A 1008 19.78 48.56 28.21
N HIS A 1009 18.47 48.35 27.99
CA HIS A 1009 17.40 49.25 28.41
C HIS A 1009 16.49 48.55 29.43
N LEU A 1010 16.20 49.20 30.55
CA LEU A 1010 15.38 48.70 31.65
C LEU A 1010 14.20 49.63 31.93
N GLU A 1011 13.00 49.06 32.00
CA GLU A 1011 11.76 49.76 32.37
C GLU A 1011 11.02 48.98 33.46
N HIS A 1012 10.76 49.61 34.60
CA HIS A 1012 10.04 48.99 35.73
C HIS A 1012 10.59 47.60 36.12
N THR A 1013 11.91 47.45 36.18
CA THR A 1013 12.57 46.16 36.44
C THR A 1013 13.93 46.35 37.11
N GLN A 1014 14.72 45.28 37.21
CA GLN A 1014 16.01 45.26 37.91
C GLN A 1014 17.03 44.51 37.07
N LEU A 1015 18.28 44.98 37.06
CA LEU A 1015 19.43 44.27 36.50
C LEU A 1015 20.43 43.97 37.61
N THR A 1016 20.76 42.70 37.79
CA THR A 1016 21.88 42.27 38.64
C THR A 1016 22.95 41.61 37.77
N ALA A 1017 24.13 42.22 37.71
CA ALA A 1017 25.29 41.65 37.04
C ALA A 1017 26.34 41.26 38.10
N TYR A 1018 26.90 40.06 37.98
CA TYR A 1018 27.95 39.60 38.88
C TYR A 1018 29.15 39.02 38.11
N GLY A 1019 30.34 39.11 38.72
CA GLY A 1019 31.50 38.29 38.34
C GLY A 1019 32.22 38.66 37.03
N CYS A 1020 32.70 39.89 36.82
CA CYS A 1020 33.45 40.27 35.60
C CYS A 1020 32.65 40.25 34.28
N SER A 1021 31.31 40.22 34.29
CA SER A 1021 30.52 40.48 33.08
C SER A 1021 30.83 41.86 32.49
N VAL A 1022 30.73 41.97 31.15
CA VAL A 1022 31.12 43.17 30.40
C VAL A 1022 29.94 43.71 29.60
N ILE A 1023 29.55 44.95 29.89
CA ILE A 1023 28.63 45.74 29.07
C ILE A 1023 29.45 46.82 28.39
N GLY A 1024 29.85 46.59 27.14
CA GLY A 1024 30.82 47.48 26.51
C GLY A 1024 30.78 47.63 25.01
N TRP A 1025 31.46 48.65 24.50
CA TRP A 1025 31.47 48.94 23.05
C TRP A 1025 30.08 49.24 22.46
N ASN A 1026 29.10 49.56 23.29
CA ASN A 1026 27.75 49.82 22.81
C ASN A 1026 27.56 51.30 22.44
N ALA A 1027 26.66 51.58 21.49
CA ALA A 1027 26.41 52.91 20.95
C ALA A 1027 24.93 53.32 21.12
N ALA A 1028 24.66 54.55 21.57
CA ALA A 1028 23.29 55.05 21.68
C ALA A 1028 23.15 56.57 21.54
N LEU A 1029 21.92 57.07 21.49
CA LEU A 1029 21.68 58.49 21.70
C LEU A 1029 21.96 58.88 23.16
N GLN A 1030 21.49 58.06 24.11
CA GLN A 1030 21.68 58.22 25.55
C GLN A 1030 21.79 56.85 26.25
N GLY A 1031 22.48 56.76 27.38
CA GLY A 1031 22.63 55.50 28.12
C GLY A 1031 23.35 54.42 27.30
N GLY A 1032 24.64 54.60 27.02
CA GLY A 1032 25.36 53.77 26.05
C GLY A 1032 25.45 52.32 26.48
N GLY A 1033 25.94 52.08 27.69
CA GLY A 1033 25.92 50.75 28.30
C GLY A 1033 24.52 50.39 28.81
N VAL A 1034 24.00 51.17 29.76
CA VAL A 1034 22.70 50.92 30.42
C VAL A 1034 21.84 52.18 30.44
N TYR A 1035 20.56 52.03 30.12
CA TYR A 1035 19.52 53.02 30.39
C TYR A 1035 18.49 52.42 31.36
N ALA A 1036 18.14 53.13 32.43
CA ALA A 1036 17.20 52.66 33.45
C ALA A 1036 16.11 53.70 33.71
N TRP A 1037 14.84 53.26 33.68
CA TRP A 1037 13.67 54.06 34.02
C TRP A 1037 12.79 53.31 35.03
N TYR A 1038 12.49 53.94 36.17
CA TYR A 1038 11.88 53.27 37.35
C TYR A 1038 12.51 51.91 37.67
N SER A 1039 13.83 51.79 37.55
CA SER A 1039 14.55 50.51 37.58
C SER A 1039 15.81 50.55 38.45
N SER A 1040 16.24 49.40 38.96
CA SER A 1040 17.49 49.27 39.72
C SER A 1040 18.58 48.55 38.93
N VAL A 1041 19.84 48.96 39.13
CA VAL A 1041 21.01 48.33 38.51
C VAL A 1041 22.05 48.01 39.57
N ALA A 1042 22.42 46.75 39.74
CA ALA A 1042 23.46 46.32 40.66
C ALA A 1042 24.62 45.66 39.90
N LEU A 1043 25.83 46.21 40.07
CA LEU A 1043 27.08 45.64 39.57
C LEU A 1043 27.91 45.09 40.73
N LEU A 1044 28.11 43.78 40.75
CA LEU A 1044 28.73 43.03 41.84
C LEU A 1044 29.93 42.20 41.33
N GLY A 1045 30.84 41.79 42.21
CA GLY A 1045 31.93 40.88 41.85
C GLY A 1045 32.83 41.28 40.67
N GLY A 1046 33.14 42.57 40.47
CA GLY A 1046 34.13 43.01 39.46
C GLY A 1046 33.60 43.21 38.04
N CYS A 1047 32.30 43.42 37.85
CA CYS A 1047 31.70 43.73 36.55
C CYS A 1047 32.23 45.04 35.92
N GLU A 1048 32.20 45.13 34.59
CA GLU A 1048 32.62 46.32 33.86
C GLU A 1048 31.53 46.87 32.93
N ILE A 1049 31.23 48.17 33.05
CA ILE A 1049 30.57 48.95 31.99
C ILE A 1049 31.64 49.79 31.31
N ALA A 1050 32.05 49.38 30.11
CA ALA A 1050 33.27 49.91 29.51
C ALA A 1050 33.17 50.27 28.02
N SER A 1051 33.89 51.32 27.60
CA SER A 1051 34.03 51.67 26.17
C SER A 1051 32.71 51.94 25.43
N ASN A 1052 31.65 52.31 26.14
CA ASN A 1052 30.36 52.66 25.52
C ASN A 1052 30.36 54.11 25.05
N ARG A 1053 29.65 54.41 23.97
CA ARG A 1053 29.64 55.72 23.33
C ARG A 1053 28.23 56.25 23.13
N VAL A 1054 28.00 57.50 23.54
CA VAL A 1054 26.71 58.17 23.29
C VAL A 1054 26.86 59.56 22.70
N LEU A 1055 25.87 59.95 21.88
CA LEU A 1055 25.83 61.29 21.30
C LEU A 1055 25.39 62.35 22.32
N LYS A 1056 24.48 62.04 23.24
CA LYS A 1056 24.01 62.98 24.28
C LYS A 1056 24.64 62.68 25.63
N THR A 1057 23.97 61.91 26.50
CA THR A 1057 24.38 61.76 27.90
C THR A 1057 24.35 60.33 28.40
N GLY A 1058 25.17 60.06 29.43
CA GLY A 1058 25.23 58.75 30.07
C GLY A 1058 25.99 57.74 29.22
N GLY A 1059 27.29 57.94 29.01
CA GLY A 1059 28.10 57.04 28.17
C GLY A 1059 28.08 55.61 28.71
N GLY A 1060 28.39 55.43 29.99
CA GLY A 1060 28.26 54.15 30.69
C GLY A 1060 26.80 53.86 31.06
N ALA A 1061 26.18 54.71 31.87
CA ALA A 1061 24.80 54.55 32.31
C ALA A 1061 24.01 55.86 32.34
N LEU A 1062 22.69 55.78 32.13
CA LEU A 1062 21.73 56.85 32.39
C LEU A 1062 20.61 56.32 33.28
N LEU A 1063 20.41 56.98 34.43
CA LEU A 1063 19.31 56.69 35.34
C LEU A 1063 18.27 57.78 35.24
N ASP A 1064 17.02 57.38 35.05
CA ASP A 1064 15.86 58.26 34.96
C ASP A 1064 14.76 57.90 35.96
N GLU A 1065 13.98 58.90 36.38
CA GLU A 1065 12.84 58.87 37.30
C GLU A 1065 12.74 57.63 38.22
N GLY A 1066 13.14 57.77 39.49
CA GLY A 1066 13.02 56.71 40.49
C GLY A 1066 14.04 55.58 40.36
N SER A 1067 14.94 55.63 39.38
CA SER A 1067 15.98 54.61 39.18
C SER A 1067 17.19 54.75 40.10
N GLU A 1068 17.83 53.62 40.39
CA GLU A 1068 19.00 53.54 41.25
C GLU A 1068 20.10 52.65 40.68
N MET A 1069 21.36 52.95 41.03
CA MET A 1069 22.50 52.13 40.64
C MET A 1069 23.47 51.90 41.79
N LEU A 1070 23.87 50.64 41.97
CA LEU A 1070 24.91 50.19 42.88
C LEU A 1070 26.14 49.71 42.08
N VAL A 1071 27.30 50.29 42.37
CA VAL A 1071 28.61 49.83 41.85
C VAL A 1071 29.45 49.36 43.03
N SER A 1072 29.49 48.04 43.23
CA SER A 1072 30.11 47.43 44.41
C SER A 1072 31.20 46.45 44.03
N GLU A 1073 31.87 45.90 45.05
CA GLU A 1073 32.72 44.70 44.94
C GLU A 1073 33.74 44.74 43.78
N ARG A 1074 34.47 45.86 43.65
CA ARG A 1074 35.48 46.10 42.60
C ARG A 1074 34.95 46.25 41.18
N SER A 1075 33.65 46.43 40.99
CA SER A 1075 33.06 46.73 39.68
C SER A 1075 33.46 48.13 39.17
N LEU A 1076 33.49 48.31 37.85
CA LEU A 1076 34.11 49.46 37.19
C LEU A 1076 33.21 50.06 36.10
N LEU A 1077 33.10 51.40 36.10
CA LEU A 1077 32.63 52.16 34.93
C LEU A 1077 33.82 52.91 34.33
N THR A 1078 34.29 52.47 33.15
CA THR A 1078 35.53 53.00 32.55
C THR A 1078 35.46 53.25 31.05
N TRP A 1079 36.27 54.17 30.53
CA TRP A 1079 36.43 54.37 29.08
C TRP A 1079 35.15 54.70 28.31
N ASN A 1080 34.07 55.11 28.99
CA ASN A 1080 32.83 55.48 28.33
C ASN A 1080 32.86 56.95 27.87
N GLU A 1081 32.26 57.24 26.73
CA GLU A 1081 32.27 58.55 26.07
C GLU A 1081 30.86 59.11 25.90
N ALA A 1082 30.66 60.39 26.22
CA ALA A 1082 29.41 61.11 25.96
C ALA A 1082 29.63 62.45 25.22
N GLY A 1083 28.73 62.84 24.33
CA GLY A 1083 28.82 64.13 23.63
C GLY A 1083 28.49 65.35 24.51
N GLU A 1084 27.39 65.30 25.27
CA GLU A 1084 26.83 66.43 26.01
C GLU A 1084 27.10 66.43 27.53
N GLY A 1085 27.36 65.28 28.17
CA GLY A 1085 27.60 65.19 29.63
C GLY A 1085 27.42 63.80 30.23
N GLY A 1086 28.06 63.53 31.38
CA GLY A 1086 27.90 62.24 32.08
C GLY A 1086 28.54 61.08 31.31
N GLY A 1087 29.82 61.21 30.94
CA GLY A 1087 30.57 60.16 30.25
C GLY A 1087 30.49 58.80 30.94
N ALA A 1088 30.57 58.78 32.27
CA ALA A 1088 30.35 57.58 33.07
C ALA A 1088 28.86 57.36 33.35
N VAL A 1089 28.23 58.28 34.09
CA VAL A 1089 26.85 58.19 34.55
C VAL A 1089 26.14 59.54 34.41
N SER A 1090 24.88 59.52 33.96
CA SER A 1090 23.97 60.67 34.00
C SER A 1090 22.76 60.37 34.88
N LEU A 1091 22.52 61.22 35.88
CA LEU A 1091 21.45 61.10 36.87
C LEU A 1091 20.39 62.20 36.67
N MET A 1092 19.18 61.79 36.28
CA MET A 1092 18.02 62.68 36.16
C MET A 1092 17.36 62.93 37.53
N PRO A 1093 16.31 63.76 37.65
CA PRO A 1093 15.62 63.96 38.93
C PRO A 1093 15.17 62.64 39.57
N HIS A 1094 15.20 62.59 40.91
CA HIS A 1094 14.71 61.44 41.68
C HIS A 1094 15.47 60.12 41.47
N THR A 1095 16.76 60.20 41.14
CA THR A 1095 17.63 59.03 40.95
C THR A 1095 18.76 58.97 41.97
N SER A 1096 19.34 57.78 42.17
CA SER A 1096 20.45 57.58 43.10
C SER A 1096 21.61 56.75 42.52
N LEU A 1097 22.83 57.08 42.93
CA LEU A 1097 24.04 56.30 42.66
C LEU A 1097 24.77 55.99 43.96
N HIS A 1098 25.06 54.72 44.20
CA HIS A 1098 25.87 54.24 45.31
C HIS A 1098 27.13 53.53 44.80
N VAL A 1099 28.30 53.89 45.32
CA VAL A 1099 29.58 53.23 44.97
C VAL A 1099 30.29 52.81 46.25
N ASP A 1100 30.54 51.53 46.46
CA ASP A 1100 31.11 51.01 47.70
C ASP A 1100 31.98 49.77 47.48
N HIS A 1101 32.49 49.18 48.57
CA HIS A 1101 33.24 47.91 48.59
C HIS A 1101 34.30 47.76 47.47
N GLY A 1102 34.97 48.86 47.13
CA GLY A 1102 36.04 48.89 46.13
C GLY A 1102 35.61 49.14 44.68
N GLY A 1103 34.31 49.38 44.42
CA GLY A 1103 33.80 49.85 43.12
C GLY A 1103 34.42 51.18 42.67
N ARG A 1104 34.54 51.39 41.35
CA ARG A 1104 35.28 52.53 40.78
C ARG A 1104 34.63 53.13 39.54
N ILE A 1105 34.85 54.43 39.34
CA ILE A 1105 34.45 55.16 38.14
C ILE A 1105 35.65 56.01 37.66
N SER A 1106 36.23 55.68 36.51
CA SER A 1106 37.50 56.29 36.06
C SER A 1106 37.61 56.33 34.53
N SER A 1107 38.50 57.17 33.99
CA SER A 1107 38.86 57.17 32.54
C SER A 1107 37.71 57.37 31.53
N ASN A 1108 36.58 57.93 31.96
CA ASN A 1108 35.44 58.28 31.11
C ASN A 1108 35.60 59.69 30.52
N GLN A 1109 35.06 59.92 29.32
CA GLN A 1109 35.27 61.14 28.53
C GLN A 1109 33.96 61.85 28.19
N VAL A 1110 34.03 63.18 28.05
CA VAL A 1110 32.91 64.00 27.54
C VAL A 1110 33.43 65.00 26.51
N SER A 1111 32.75 65.10 25.36
CA SER A 1111 33.15 66.02 24.28
C SER A 1111 32.85 67.50 24.58
N SER A 1112 31.98 67.78 25.54
CA SER A 1112 31.60 69.13 26.00
C SER A 1112 31.86 69.33 27.50
N TRP A 1113 31.93 70.59 27.96
CA TRP A 1113 32.41 71.03 29.29
C TRP A 1113 31.59 70.57 30.52
N LYS A 1114 30.74 69.54 30.44
CA LYS A 1114 29.75 69.18 31.48
C LYS A 1114 30.13 68.00 32.41
N GLY A 1115 31.41 67.59 32.43
CA GLY A 1115 31.97 66.68 33.44
C GLY A 1115 31.67 65.18 33.27
N MET A 1116 32.53 64.31 33.83
CA MET A 1116 32.45 62.84 33.73
C MET A 1116 31.18 62.24 34.35
N MET A 1117 30.59 62.91 35.35
CA MET A 1117 29.28 62.61 35.93
C MET A 1117 28.38 63.83 35.79
N ARG A 1118 27.12 63.61 35.44
CA ARG A 1118 26.08 64.66 35.38
C ARG A 1118 24.97 64.30 36.36
N ALA A 1119 24.62 65.21 37.27
CA ALA A 1119 23.56 65.00 38.24
C ALA A 1119 22.59 66.18 38.29
N SER A 1120 21.28 65.89 38.32
CA SER A 1120 20.24 66.88 38.58
C SER A 1120 20.25 67.33 40.04
N ARG A 1121 19.60 68.46 40.36
CA ARG A 1121 19.53 68.97 41.75
C ARG A 1121 18.81 68.03 42.73
N ALA A 1122 18.03 67.08 42.23
CA ALA A 1122 17.23 66.14 43.01
C ALA A 1122 17.82 64.71 43.02
N ALA A 1123 19.02 64.50 42.47
CA ALA A 1123 19.71 63.21 42.48
C ALA A 1123 20.54 63.03 43.77
N GLN A 1124 20.67 61.79 44.24
CA GLN A 1124 21.46 61.43 45.42
C GLN A 1124 22.71 60.64 45.03
N ILE A 1125 23.85 60.98 45.62
CA ILE A 1125 25.13 60.27 45.39
C ILE A 1125 25.71 59.90 46.76
N GLY A 1126 26.03 58.63 46.97
CA GLY A 1126 26.61 58.14 48.23
C GLY A 1126 27.71 57.09 48.03
N GLY A 1127 28.51 56.85 49.08
CA GLY A 1127 29.57 55.83 49.09
C GLY A 1127 31.00 56.37 48.88
N ASP A 1128 31.98 55.46 48.76
CA ASP A 1128 33.42 55.73 48.68
C ASP A 1128 33.86 56.09 47.26
N LEU A 1129 33.60 57.33 46.83
CA LEU A 1129 34.08 57.87 45.55
C LEU A 1129 35.59 58.14 45.57
N TRP A 1130 36.41 57.10 45.43
CA TRP A 1130 37.86 57.25 45.25
C TRP A 1130 38.21 57.47 43.78
N HIS A 1131 38.92 58.58 43.50
CA HIS A 1131 39.52 58.92 42.20
C HIS A 1131 38.58 59.35 41.05
N ALA A 1132 37.63 60.26 41.30
CA ALA A 1132 37.18 61.17 40.23
C ALA A 1132 38.30 62.17 39.91
N SER A 1133 39.28 61.79 39.08
CA SER A 1133 40.33 62.69 38.63
C SER A 1133 39.75 63.76 37.71
N MET A 1134 39.34 64.90 38.29
CA MET A 1134 39.08 66.12 37.54
C MET A 1134 40.42 66.61 36.96
N CYS A 1135 40.75 66.24 35.71
CA CYS A 1135 41.81 66.91 34.97
C CYS A 1135 41.35 68.32 34.56
N PRO A 1136 42.06 69.40 34.93
CA PRO A 1136 41.69 70.77 34.56
C PRO A 1136 42.22 71.10 33.16
N ALA A 1137 41.34 71.27 32.18
CA ALA A 1137 41.69 71.89 30.91
C ALA A 1137 41.70 73.43 31.07
N VAL A 1138 42.91 74.01 31.05
CA VAL A 1138 43.34 75.34 30.55
C VAL A 1138 42.40 76.57 30.80
N ARG A 1139 42.87 77.47 31.71
CA ARG A 1139 42.60 78.93 31.95
C ARG A 1139 41.16 79.50 31.86
N PRO A 1140 40.71 80.34 32.82
CA PRO A 1140 39.34 80.83 32.91
C PRO A 1140 39.09 82.17 32.18
N SER A 1141 37.86 82.33 31.66
CA SER A 1141 37.14 83.62 31.61
C SER A 1141 35.83 83.48 32.40
N PRO A 1142 35.41 84.47 33.21
CA PRO A 1142 34.38 84.26 34.22
C PRO A 1142 32.98 84.64 33.74
N SER A 1143 32.00 83.75 33.92
CA SER A 1143 30.68 84.12 34.47
C SER A 1143 29.74 82.92 34.65
N LEU A 1144 29.06 82.94 35.79
CA LEU A 1144 27.83 82.23 36.20
C LEU A 1144 27.97 80.87 36.93
N ALA A 1145 27.41 80.92 38.14
CA ALA A 1145 27.51 79.99 39.24
C ALA A 1145 26.45 78.89 39.19
N ALA A 1146 26.80 77.69 39.66
CA ALA A 1146 25.88 76.75 40.29
C ALA A 1146 26.65 75.86 41.29
N GLY A 1147 26.02 75.61 42.45
CA GLY A 1147 26.66 75.24 43.71
C GLY A 1147 27.37 73.89 43.75
N LEU A 1148 28.51 73.89 44.45
CA LEU A 1148 29.29 72.73 44.84
C LEU A 1148 29.00 72.45 46.33
N LEU A 1149 28.40 71.30 46.65
CA LEU A 1149 28.26 70.82 48.02
C LEU A 1149 29.55 70.06 48.40
N LEU A 1150 30.21 70.52 49.47
CA LEU A 1150 31.38 69.90 50.09
C LEU A 1150 30.93 68.72 50.97
N ALA A 1151 31.52 67.54 50.76
CA ALA A 1151 31.54 66.47 51.74
C ALA A 1151 32.89 66.46 52.48
N THR A 1152 32.83 66.19 53.78
CA THR A 1152 33.91 66.33 54.77
C THR A 1152 34.75 65.06 54.97
N SER A 1153 35.99 65.31 55.41
CA SER A 1153 36.95 64.49 56.20
C SER A 1153 37.84 63.40 55.55
N SER A 1154 39.14 63.75 55.54
CA SER A 1154 40.34 62.97 55.92
C SER A 1154 40.71 61.66 55.20
N ALA A 1155 41.59 61.78 54.20
CA ALA A 1155 42.93 61.17 54.16
C ALA A 1155 43.56 61.49 52.79
N VAL A 1156 44.54 62.39 52.76
CA VAL A 1156 45.33 62.67 51.55
C VAL A 1156 46.68 61.95 51.71
N GLU A 1157 46.79 60.74 51.18
CA GLU A 1157 48.09 60.20 50.80
C GLU A 1157 48.33 60.45 49.31
N ARG A 1158 49.33 61.27 49.03
CA ARG A 1158 49.88 61.49 47.70
C ARG A 1158 50.63 60.23 47.27
N SER A 1159 50.19 59.59 46.19
CA SER A 1159 51.12 58.93 45.29
C SER A 1159 50.73 59.20 43.84
N CYS A 1160 51.52 60.05 43.20
CA CYS A 1160 51.62 60.11 41.75
C CYS A 1160 52.74 59.14 41.35
N ASP A 1161 52.42 58.14 40.54
CA ASP A 1161 53.42 57.45 39.70
C ASP A 1161 53.35 58.09 38.29
N PRO A 1162 54.46 58.62 37.75
CA PRO A 1162 54.51 59.16 36.40
C PRO A 1162 55.01 58.09 35.42
N ARG A 1163 54.10 57.45 34.67
CA ARG A 1163 54.35 56.90 33.33
C ARG A 1163 53.12 57.05 32.46
#